data_AF-A0A2E0Z2J7-F1
#
_entry.id   AF-A0A2E0Z2J7-F1
#
_cell.length_a   1.000
_cell.length_b   1.000
_cell.length_c   1.000
_cell.angle_alpha   90.00
_cell.angle_beta   90.00
_cell.angle_gamma   90.00
#
_symmetry.space_group_name_H-M   'P 1'
#
loop_
_entity.id
_entity.type
_entity.pdbx_description
1 polymer ?
#
loop_
_entity_poly.entity_id
_entity_poly.type
_entity_poly.pdbx_seq_one_letter_code
_entity_poly.pdbx_strand_id
1 'polypeptide(L)'
;MPHRLFRGLPALFLLCLACLPLRADTDYPPQVSPIVENRCMVCHGCYDAPCQLKLDAWAGVQRGASKDKVYDGTRLLTANLTRLFDDASDTAGWRDKGFYPVLDERRPQAGVMARMLNLKRQHPLPAGDILPDSFDLGLDRQQQCPKADEFDAFARDYPLWGMPYAMPALSDAEHATLADWLQAGAPGVATAPPGKAEREALRQWERFFNGSSLKEQLMSRYIYEHLFIGALYFADLPDSRYYEMVRSRTPPGQPIDTIATRRPYDSPGTEPFYYRLRPARTTPLAKRHMPYALDAARMTRWRELFLAPQYTVSELPSYSTRVASNPFVAFRELPQLSRYRFMLDEAQFTIMGFIKGPVCRGQVALNVIDDHFWVVFIDPNDQSAQSSADFLAQESGNLRMPSGDSGLLVSLVEWRKYAKNQLQFLKAKMDFIARQVSAEDVAVDLGLIWDGDGDNDNASLTVFRHSDSASVVKGLVGRYPKTAWVIDYSLLERIHYLLVAGFDVYGNVGHQLETRLYMDFLRMEGEQNFLLFLPEAERLKLRDYWYRGAAEHAKKYVLGDSVAFDRDTDIQYHSDNHKVELMDMLKQRQYGAQAARYHVDNALLQRLARQTGANLSFLPEVAFLDVLHKDGRSSIYSLVHTNGFTNNAQLFKEEQRRLPDEDYVSVVSGFIGAYPNVFFQLPESDLASFVDAIAALDSDKAYAALVSRYGVRRSAPWFWSLSDKLRARYAQEQPLEAGLFDLNRYENR
;
A
#
# COMPACT_ATOMS: atom_id res chain seq x y z
N MET A 1 -86.91 24.25 5.36
CA MET A 1 -86.86 22.83 5.79
C MET A 1 -85.42 22.33 5.63
N PRO A 2 -84.90 21.48 6.54
CA PRO A 2 -83.94 21.98 7.51
C PRO A 2 -82.56 21.27 7.55
N HIS A 3 -81.62 21.95 8.22
CA HIS A 3 -80.67 21.46 9.24
C HIS A 3 -79.43 20.60 8.94
N ARG A 4 -78.32 21.08 9.56
CA ARG A 4 -77.19 20.39 10.23
C ARG A 4 -76.07 19.87 9.31
N LEU A 5 -74.77 19.85 9.66
CA LEU A 5 -73.88 20.47 10.68
C LEU A 5 -72.54 19.70 10.53
N PHE A 6 -71.43 20.40 10.74
CA PHE A 6 -70.19 19.92 11.38
C PHE A 6 -68.98 19.34 10.61
N ARG A 7 -67.89 20.09 10.84
CA ARG A 7 -66.53 19.72 11.33
C ARG A 7 -65.47 19.32 10.31
N GLY A 8 -64.38 20.08 10.38
CA GLY A 8 -63.24 20.00 9.50
C GLY A 8 -62.22 18.94 9.87
N LEU A 9 -61.22 18.84 9.00
CA LEU A 9 -59.98 18.10 9.20
C LEU A 9 -58.79 19.05 9.02
N PRO A 10 -57.72 18.89 9.81
CA PRO A 10 -56.57 19.77 9.82
C PRO A 10 -55.63 19.51 8.64
N ALA A 11 -54.91 20.54 8.23
CA ALA A 11 -53.80 20.47 7.30
C ALA A 11 -52.73 19.51 7.81
N LEU A 12 -52.50 18.42 7.07
CA LEU A 12 -51.34 17.56 7.26
C LEU A 12 -50.15 18.24 6.57
N PHE A 13 -49.34 18.98 7.33
CA PHE A 13 -47.98 19.30 6.93
C PHE A 13 -47.19 17.99 6.89
N LEU A 14 -47.03 17.41 5.71
CA LEU A 14 -45.97 16.43 5.47
C LEU A 14 -44.64 17.17 5.64
N LEU A 15 -43.99 17.02 6.80
CA LEU A 15 -42.55 17.15 6.87
C LEU A 15 -41.98 16.04 5.98
N CYS A 16 -41.59 16.40 4.75
CA CYS A 16 -40.62 15.64 4.00
C CYS A 16 -39.42 15.41 4.92
N LEU A 17 -39.19 14.15 5.30
CA LEU A 17 -37.85 13.72 5.70
C LEU A 17 -36.94 14.10 4.55
N ALA A 18 -36.13 15.14 4.74
CA ALA A 18 -35.10 15.53 3.81
C ALA A 18 -34.09 14.38 3.78
N CYS A 19 -34.24 13.48 2.81
CA CYS A 19 -33.18 12.60 2.36
C CYS A 19 -32.11 13.54 1.79
N LEU A 20 -31.19 14.03 2.63
CA LEU A 20 -30.08 14.83 2.18
C LEU A 20 -29.20 13.90 1.34
N PRO A 21 -29.05 14.13 0.03
CA PRO A 21 -28.07 13.39 -0.73
C PRO A 21 -26.71 13.62 -0.06
N LEU A 22 -25.92 12.56 0.13
CA LEU A 22 -24.50 12.74 0.37
C LEU A 22 -23.98 13.51 -0.82
N ARG A 23 -23.79 14.83 -0.67
CA ARG A 23 -23.19 15.63 -1.72
C ARG A 23 -21.75 15.15 -1.79
N ALA A 24 -21.45 14.43 -2.86
CA ALA A 24 -20.17 13.80 -3.07
C ALA A 24 -18.99 14.80 -3.10
N ASP A 25 -19.31 16.10 -3.18
CA ASP A 25 -18.39 17.24 -3.16
C ASP A 25 -18.53 18.02 -1.83
N THR A 26 -18.49 17.30 -0.70
CA THR A 26 -18.54 17.87 0.66
C THR A 26 -17.36 17.36 1.49
N ASP A 27 -16.80 18.23 2.31
CA ASP A 27 -15.68 17.93 3.20
C ASP A 27 -15.96 18.42 4.63
N TYR A 28 -15.05 18.13 5.55
CA TYR A 28 -15.08 18.67 6.91
C TYR A 28 -14.92 20.19 6.88
N PRO A 29 -15.59 20.93 7.79
CA PRO A 29 -15.32 22.35 7.97
C PRO A 29 -13.84 22.61 8.29
N PRO A 30 -13.23 23.72 7.83
CA PRO A 30 -11.80 24.00 8.04
C PRO A 30 -11.34 24.01 9.50
N GLN A 31 -12.23 24.40 10.42
CA GLN A 31 -11.96 24.37 11.86
C GLN A 31 -12.04 22.97 12.49
N VAL A 32 -12.70 22.01 11.81
CA VAL A 32 -12.89 20.63 12.27
C VAL A 32 -11.84 19.70 11.66
N SER A 33 -11.49 19.88 10.38
CA SER A 33 -10.61 18.95 9.64
C SER A 33 -9.28 18.69 10.35
N PRO A 34 -8.54 19.69 10.86
CA PRO A 34 -7.27 19.44 11.54
C PRO A 34 -7.40 18.54 12.78
N ILE A 35 -8.53 18.62 13.49
CA ILE A 35 -8.79 17.80 14.67
C ILE A 35 -9.11 16.37 14.23
N VAL A 36 -10.01 16.19 13.27
CA VAL A 36 -10.39 14.86 12.79
C VAL A 36 -9.19 14.16 12.15
N GLU A 37 -8.40 14.87 11.36
CA GLU A 37 -7.17 14.35 10.75
C GLU A 37 -6.16 13.86 11.80
N ASN A 38 -5.79 14.72 12.74
CA ASN A 38 -4.70 14.41 13.68
C ASN A 38 -5.09 13.56 14.88
N ARG A 39 -6.40 13.45 15.19
CA ARG A 39 -6.88 12.73 16.39
C ARG A 39 -7.72 11.50 16.06
N CYS A 40 -8.27 11.42 14.85
CA CYS A 40 -9.21 10.36 14.47
C CYS A 40 -8.76 9.58 13.22
N MET A 41 -8.46 10.25 12.11
CA MET A 41 -8.09 9.60 10.84
C MET A 41 -6.83 8.75 10.94
N VAL A 42 -5.90 9.12 11.83
CA VAL A 42 -4.70 8.33 12.19
C VAL A 42 -5.03 6.90 12.63
N CYS A 43 -6.26 6.60 13.06
CA CYS A 43 -6.70 5.24 13.34
C CYS A 43 -7.94 4.81 12.51
N HIS A 44 -8.71 5.76 12.01
CA HIS A 44 -9.98 5.56 11.29
C HIS A 44 -9.88 5.81 9.78
N GLY A 45 -8.71 5.62 9.18
CA GLY A 45 -8.51 5.71 7.73
C GLY A 45 -8.46 4.34 7.06
N CYS A 46 -8.78 4.25 5.77
CA CYS A 46 -8.74 3.01 4.97
C CYS A 46 -9.60 1.84 5.49
N TYR A 47 -9.34 0.60 5.04
CA TYR A 47 -10.16 -0.60 5.33
C TYR A 47 -9.82 -1.29 6.65
N ASP A 48 -8.74 -0.88 7.30
CA ASP A 48 -8.35 -1.25 8.66
C ASP A 48 -9.00 -0.37 9.73
N ALA A 49 -9.79 0.64 9.32
CA ALA A 49 -10.59 1.47 10.22
C ALA A 49 -11.53 0.60 11.08
N PRO A 50 -11.48 0.72 12.43
CA PRO A 50 -12.38 0.00 13.32
C PRO A 50 -13.86 0.24 12.98
N CYS A 51 -14.66 -0.82 13.03
CA CYS A 51 -16.09 -0.82 12.72
C CYS A 51 -16.41 -0.31 11.30
N GLN A 52 -15.46 -0.38 10.37
CA GLN A 52 -15.52 0.29 9.08
C GLN A 52 -15.88 1.79 9.16
N LEU A 53 -15.68 2.44 10.32
CA LEU A 53 -15.95 3.87 10.48
C LEU A 53 -14.78 4.64 9.86
N LYS A 54 -14.92 4.92 8.57
CA LYS A 54 -13.94 5.63 7.76
C LYS A 54 -14.09 7.13 7.97
N LEU A 55 -13.15 7.74 8.67
CA LEU A 55 -13.15 9.18 8.94
C LEU A 55 -12.25 9.97 8.00
N ASP A 56 -11.54 9.29 7.08
CA ASP A 56 -10.69 9.85 6.02
C ASP A 56 -11.46 10.68 4.97
N ALA A 57 -12.78 10.78 5.10
CA ALA A 57 -13.63 11.76 4.42
C ALA A 57 -14.91 12.03 5.23
N TRP A 58 -15.47 13.24 5.12
CA TRP A 58 -16.70 13.62 5.83
C TRP A 58 -17.88 12.70 5.52
N ALA A 59 -17.98 12.24 4.26
CA ALA A 59 -18.99 11.27 3.83
C ALA A 59 -19.00 9.97 4.64
N GLY A 60 -17.84 9.56 5.17
CA GLY A 60 -17.75 8.36 5.99
C GLY A 60 -18.36 8.52 7.39
N VAL A 61 -18.42 9.76 7.92
CA VAL A 61 -19.20 10.07 9.14
C VAL A 61 -20.68 9.84 8.91
N GLN A 62 -21.21 10.31 7.77
CA GLN A 62 -22.62 10.13 7.41
C GLN A 62 -22.97 8.67 7.12
N ARG A 63 -22.07 7.94 6.44
CA ARG A 63 -22.19 6.49 6.27
C ARG A 63 -22.34 5.79 7.62
N GLY A 64 -21.50 6.15 8.59
CA GLY A 64 -21.49 5.55 9.92
C GLY A 64 -20.68 4.27 10.00
N ALA A 65 -21.03 3.40 10.94
CA ALA A 65 -20.27 2.21 11.30
C ALA A 65 -20.98 0.92 10.86
N SER A 66 -20.23 -0.18 10.77
CA SER A 66 -20.72 -1.55 10.55
C SER A 66 -20.01 -2.51 11.51
N LYS A 67 -20.68 -3.61 11.86
CA LYS A 67 -20.08 -4.71 12.61
C LYS A 67 -19.32 -5.69 11.69
N ASP A 68 -19.51 -5.59 10.38
CA ASP A 68 -18.84 -6.46 9.41
C ASP A 68 -17.35 -6.12 9.33
N LYS A 69 -16.51 -7.15 9.18
CA LYS A 69 -15.06 -6.99 8.96
C LYS A 69 -14.77 -6.99 7.46
N VAL A 70 -13.91 -6.06 7.00
CA VAL A 70 -13.37 -6.11 5.64
C VAL A 70 -12.30 -7.20 5.56
N TYR A 71 -11.27 -7.09 6.42
CA TYR A 71 -10.26 -8.13 6.64
C TYR A 71 -10.82 -9.29 7.45
N ASP A 72 -11.30 -10.32 6.75
CA ASP A 72 -11.79 -11.55 7.34
C ASP A 72 -11.22 -12.76 6.58
N GLY A 73 -10.15 -13.32 7.13
CA GLY A 73 -9.48 -14.50 6.56
C GLY A 73 -10.28 -15.81 6.71
N THR A 74 -11.45 -15.79 7.35
CA THR A 74 -12.29 -16.98 7.56
C THR A 74 -13.44 -17.09 6.57
N ARG A 75 -13.61 -16.10 5.69
CA ARG A 75 -14.78 -15.97 4.84
C ARG A 75 -14.82 -17.00 3.72
N LEU A 76 -15.87 -17.83 3.68
CA LEU A 76 -16.09 -18.85 2.65
C LEU A 76 -16.65 -18.29 1.34
N LEU A 77 -17.46 -17.23 1.43
CA LEU A 77 -18.08 -16.56 0.29
C LEU A 77 -17.56 -15.14 0.16
N THR A 78 -17.58 -14.62 -1.05
CA THR A 78 -17.16 -13.25 -1.33
C THR A 78 -18.09 -12.23 -0.65
N ALA A 79 -17.52 -11.19 -0.02
CA ALA A 79 -18.30 -10.14 0.64
C ALA A 79 -18.85 -9.09 -0.32
N ASN A 80 -19.87 -8.35 0.15
CA ASN A 80 -20.39 -7.16 -0.49
C ASN A 80 -19.35 -6.04 -0.45
N LEU A 81 -19.24 -5.31 -1.56
CA LEU A 81 -18.36 -4.13 -1.63
C LEU A 81 -18.97 -2.95 -0.86
N THR A 82 -18.12 -2.28 -0.09
CA THR A 82 -18.48 -1.17 0.82
C THR A 82 -17.51 0.02 0.68
N ARG A 83 -16.97 0.22 -0.51
CA ARG A 83 -16.06 1.31 -0.86
C ARG A 83 -16.80 2.64 -0.85
N LEU A 84 -16.30 3.58 -0.05
CA LEU A 84 -16.88 4.90 0.08
C LEU A 84 -16.88 5.58 -1.31
N PHE A 85 -17.98 6.29 -1.65
CA PHE A 85 -18.23 6.98 -2.92
C PHE A 85 -18.57 6.12 -4.15
N ASP A 86 -18.33 4.80 -4.11
CA ASP A 86 -18.53 3.95 -5.27
C ASP A 86 -19.71 2.98 -5.10
N ASP A 87 -19.87 2.39 -3.92
CA ASP A 87 -20.85 1.31 -3.74
C ASP A 87 -22.21 1.77 -3.21
N ALA A 88 -22.34 3.01 -2.73
CA ALA A 88 -23.62 3.68 -2.43
C ALA A 88 -23.48 5.21 -2.49
N SER A 89 -24.53 5.89 -2.96
CA SER A 89 -24.54 7.34 -3.23
C SER A 89 -25.17 8.19 -2.12
N ASP A 90 -25.88 7.58 -1.17
CA ASP A 90 -26.56 8.28 -0.08
C ASP A 90 -26.63 7.44 1.20
N THR A 91 -27.14 8.04 2.29
CA THR A 91 -27.22 7.38 3.59
C THR A 91 -28.17 6.19 3.55
N ALA A 92 -29.28 6.26 2.81
CA ALA A 92 -30.24 5.16 2.69
C ALA A 92 -29.59 3.91 2.10
N GLY A 93 -28.86 4.04 0.98
CA GLY A 93 -28.11 2.92 0.39
C GLY A 93 -27.05 2.33 1.33
N TRP A 94 -26.46 3.14 2.22
CA TRP A 94 -25.56 2.62 3.26
C TRP A 94 -26.31 1.87 4.36
N ARG A 95 -27.52 2.29 4.75
CA ARG A 95 -28.38 1.56 5.70
C ARG A 95 -28.80 0.21 5.14
N ASP A 96 -29.14 0.14 3.86
CA ASP A 96 -29.47 -1.11 3.16
C ASP A 96 -28.28 -2.09 3.14
N LYS A 97 -27.05 -1.57 3.14
CA LYS A 97 -25.81 -2.35 3.27
C LYS A 97 -25.44 -2.67 4.74
N GLY A 98 -26.31 -2.40 5.70
CA GLY A 98 -26.12 -2.77 7.12
C GLY A 98 -25.30 -1.77 7.95
N PHE A 99 -24.91 -0.62 7.38
CA PHE A 99 -24.28 0.44 8.19
C PHE A 99 -25.32 1.11 9.07
N TYR A 100 -24.93 1.57 10.26
CA TYR A 100 -25.79 2.34 11.17
C TYR A 100 -25.14 3.67 11.53
N PRO A 101 -25.95 4.70 11.84
CA PRO A 101 -25.43 6.05 12.07
C PRO A 101 -24.64 6.12 13.38
N VAL A 102 -23.56 6.90 13.37
CA VAL A 102 -22.80 7.28 14.57
C VAL A 102 -23.17 8.68 15.08
N LEU A 103 -24.00 9.40 14.31
CA LEU A 103 -24.59 10.69 14.62
C LEU A 103 -26.08 10.50 14.98
N ASP A 104 -26.67 11.43 15.72
CA ASP A 104 -28.12 11.53 15.91
C ASP A 104 -28.55 12.96 15.57
N GLU A 105 -29.28 13.12 14.46
CA GLU A 105 -29.69 14.44 13.95
C GLU A 105 -30.69 15.16 14.88
N ARG A 106 -31.50 14.41 15.64
CA ARG A 106 -32.55 14.98 16.49
C ARG A 106 -32.03 15.30 17.88
N ARG A 107 -31.10 14.48 18.37
CA ARG A 107 -30.46 14.61 19.67
C ARG A 107 -28.96 14.40 19.50
N PRO A 108 -28.20 15.41 19.02
CA PRO A 108 -26.77 15.27 18.77
C PRO A 108 -25.95 14.65 19.90
N GLN A 109 -26.30 14.97 21.15
CA GLN A 109 -25.65 14.43 22.34
C GLN A 109 -25.90 12.92 22.57
N ALA A 110 -26.93 12.35 21.94
CA ALA A 110 -27.20 10.91 21.96
C ALA A 110 -26.43 10.14 20.87
N GLY A 111 -25.82 10.84 19.90
CA GLY A 111 -25.00 10.22 18.87
C GLY A 111 -23.76 9.53 19.45
N VAL A 112 -23.45 8.33 18.96
CA VAL A 112 -22.31 7.52 19.44
C VAL A 112 -21.00 8.31 19.42
N MET A 113 -20.75 9.11 18.37
CA MET A 113 -19.53 9.91 18.28
C MET A 113 -19.40 10.93 19.42
N ALA A 114 -20.46 11.70 19.71
CA ALA A 114 -20.48 12.65 20.83
C ALA A 114 -20.31 11.93 22.18
N ARG A 115 -20.99 10.80 22.35
CA ARG A 115 -20.93 10.01 23.58
C ARG A 115 -19.55 9.40 23.81
N MET A 116 -18.84 8.95 22.77
CA MET A 116 -17.46 8.47 22.87
C MET A 116 -16.48 9.56 23.32
N LEU A 117 -16.64 10.80 22.83
CA LEU A 117 -15.83 11.94 23.25
C LEU A 117 -16.11 12.30 24.73
N ASN A 118 -17.38 12.26 25.14
CA ASN A 118 -17.77 12.51 26.53
C ASN A 118 -17.28 11.41 27.47
N LEU A 119 -17.31 10.14 27.04
CA LEU A 119 -16.79 9.00 27.81
C LEU A 119 -15.31 9.21 28.15
N LYS A 120 -14.50 9.70 27.19
CA LYS A 120 -13.08 9.99 27.40
C LYS A 120 -12.84 11.08 28.46
N ARG A 121 -13.70 12.11 28.48
CA ARG A 121 -13.61 13.19 29.48
C ARG A 121 -14.03 12.73 30.87
N GLN A 122 -15.05 11.88 30.96
CA GLN A 122 -15.54 11.32 32.22
C GLN A 122 -14.54 10.32 32.81
N HIS A 123 -13.83 9.58 31.94
CA HIS A 123 -12.86 8.57 32.31
C HIS A 123 -11.53 8.83 31.58
N PRO A 124 -10.72 9.79 32.05
CA PRO A 124 -9.41 10.06 31.47
C PRO A 124 -8.50 8.84 31.57
N LEU A 125 -7.38 8.86 30.82
CA LEU A 125 -6.40 7.78 30.91
C LEU A 125 -5.90 7.61 32.36
N PRO A 126 -5.69 6.37 32.82
CA PRO A 126 -5.11 6.13 34.13
C PRO A 126 -3.70 6.73 34.21
N ALA A 127 -3.31 7.19 35.39
CA ALA A 127 -1.96 7.67 35.62
C ALA A 127 -0.95 6.51 35.51
N GLY A 128 0.14 6.73 34.79
CA GLY A 128 1.20 5.74 34.61
C GLY A 128 1.78 5.72 33.19
N ASP A 129 2.90 5.02 33.06
CA ASP A 129 3.63 4.87 31.82
C ASP A 129 2.93 3.89 30.87
N ILE A 130 2.54 2.72 31.37
CA ILE A 130 1.93 1.64 30.60
C ILE A 130 0.43 1.59 30.86
N LEU A 131 -0.38 1.56 29.81
CA LEU A 131 -1.83 1.39 29.94
C LEU A 131 -2.17 -0.03 30.44
N PRO A 132 -3.17 -0.18 31.32
CA PRO A 132 -3.56 -1.48 31.85
C PRO A 132 -4.19 -2.41 30.79
N ASP A 133 -4.16 -3.72 31.04
CA ASP A 133 -4.71 -4.77 30.16
C ASP A 133 -6.21 -4.63 29.84
N SER A 134 -6.92 -3.75 30.53
CA SER A 134 -8.29 -3.37 30.16
C SER A 134 -8.39 -2.70 28.78
N PHE A 135 -7.27 -2.23 28.22
CA PHE A 135 -7.18 -1.76 26.84
C PHE A 135 -6.75 -2.91 25.93
N ASP A 136 -7.64 -3.36 25.04
CA ASP A 136 -7.25 -4.26 23.95
C ASP A 136 -6.69 -3.43 22.79
N LEU A 137 -5.38 -3.58 22.55
CA LEU A 137 -4.63 -2.90 21.48
C LEU A 137 -4.26 -3.85 20.33
N GLY A 138 -4.72 -5.10 20.37
CA GLY A 138 -4.46 -6.06 19.31
C GLY A 138 -5.07 -5.62 17.97
N LEU A 139 -4.41 -5.99 16.86
CA LEU A 139 -4.91 -5.72 15.51
C LEU A 139 -6.15 -6.56 15.16
N ASP A 140 -6.25 -7.77 15.73
CA ASP A 140 -7.38 -8.69 15.54
C ASP A 140 -8.39 -8.67 16.70
N ARG A 141 -8.39 -7.59 17.49
CA ARG A 141 -9.30 -7.41 18.62
C ARG A 141 -10.77 -7.58 18.25
N GLN A 142 -11.56 -8.05 19.21
CA GLN A 142 -13.02 -8.09 19.05
C GLN A 142 -13.56 -6.65 19.11
N GLN A 143 -13.95 -6.15 17.94
CA GLN A 143 -14.49 -4.79 17.81
C GLN A 143 -15.91 -4.76 18.39
N GLN A 144 -16.15 -3.88 19.36
CA GLN A 144 -17.44 -3.79 20.04
C GLN A 144 -18.52 -3.10 19.19
N CYS A 145 -18.12 -2.05 18.46
CA CYS A 145 -18.95 -1.33 17.48
C CYS A 145 -20.39 -1.04 17.99
N PRO A 146 -20.54 -0.31 19.11
CA PRO A 146 -21.84 -0.10 19.72
C PRO A 146 -22.74 0.79 18.86
N LYS A 147 -24.01 0.40 18.76
CA LYS A 147 -25.09 1.28 18.28
C LYS A 147 -25.49 2.29 19.36
N ALA A 148 -26.29 3.28 18.98
CA ALA A 148 -26.74 4.34 19.89
C ALA A 148 -27.53 3.81 21.10
N ASP A 149 -28.35 2.77 20.89
CA ASP A 149 -29.14 2.08 21.91
C ASP A 149 -28.32 1.07 22.74
N GLU A 150 -27.19 0.60 22.22
CA GLU A 150 -26.26 -0.31 22.91
C GLU A 150 -25.23 0.44 23.79
N PHE A 151 -25.08 1.76 23.58
CA PHE A 151 -23.96 2.52 24.15
C PHE A 151 -23.94 2.55 25.68
N ASP A 152 -25.10 2.62 26.36
CA ASP A 152 -25.11 2.65 27.84
C ASP A 152 -24.53 1.38 28.45
N ALA A 153 -24.77 0.22 27.83
CA ALA A 153 -24.13 -1.03 28.24
C ALA A 153 -22.64 -1.00 27.96
N PHE A 154 -22.26 -0.60 26.74
CA PHE A 154 -20.86 -0.43 26.36
C PHE A 154 -20.08 0.47 27.32
N ALA A 155 -20.61 1.63 27.69
CA ALA A 155 -19.94 2.58 28.58
C ALA A 155 -19.76 2.05 30.00
N ARG A 156 -20.67 1.21 30.49
CA ARG A 156 -20.52 0.54 31.79
C ARG A 156 -19.46 -0.56 31.76
N ASP A 157 -19.43 -1.33 30.68
CA ASP A 157 -18.52 -2.47 30.54
C ASP A 157 -17.09 -2.01 30.15
N TYR A 158 -16.99 -0.89 29.43
CA TYR A 158 -15.73 -0.35 28.88
C TYR A 158 -15.57 1.16 29.19
N PRO A 159 -15.55 1.59 30.46
CA PRO A 159 -15.55 3.01 30.82
C PRO A 159 -14.32 3.77 30.29
N LEU A 160 -13.17 3.11 30.15
CA LEU A 160 -11.92 3.71 29.66
C LEU A 160 -11.81 3.78 28.13
N TRP A 161 -12.79 3.28 27.38
CA TRP A 161 -12.72 3.13 25.92
C TRP A 161 -13.25 4.34 25.14
N GLY A 162 -13.32 5.51 25.78
CA GLY A 162 -13.63 6.78 25.13
C GLY A 162 -12.58 7.19 24.09
N MET A 163 -12.98 8.05 23.15
CA MET A 163 -12.12 8.51 22.04
C MET A 163 -11.43 9.85 22.35
N PRO A 164 -10.14 10.05 21.98
CA PRO A 164 -9.24 9.10 21.32
C PRO A 164 -8.90 7.87 22.19
N TYR A 165 -9.09 6.68 21.62
CA TYR A 165 -8.92 5.40 22.32
C TYR A 165 -7.45 5.16 22.62
N ALA A 166 -7.14 4.84 23.88
CA ALA A 166 -5.78 4.54 24.35
C ALA A 166 -4.72 5.60 23.96
N MET A 167 -5.13 6.87 23.87
CA MET A 167 -4.29 8.04 23.59
C MET A 167 -4.76 9.23 24.46
N PRO A 168 -4.00 10.34 24.58
CA PRO A 168 -4.43 11.46 25.41
C PRO A 168 -5.75 12.06 24.92
N ALA A 169 -6.52 12.63 25.84
CA ALA A 169 -7.75 13.32 25.50
C ALA A 169 -7.48 14.51 24.56
N LEU A 170 -8.53 14.96 23.87
CA LEU A 170 -8.51 16.24 23.15
C LEU A 170 -8.24 17.37 24.14
N SER A 171 -7.56 18.42 23.69
CA SER A 171 -7.52 19.68 24.43
C SER A 171 -8.93 20.25 24.59
N ASP A 172 -9.14 21.12 25.59
CA ASP A 172 -10.45 21.73 25.83
C ASP A 172 -10.97 22.49 24.58
N ALA A 173 -10.08 23.15 23.84
CA ALA A 173 -10.42 23.88 22.62
C ALA A 173 -10.81 22.93 21.47
N GLU A 174 -10.07 21.83 21.26
CA GLU A 174 -10.42 20.82 20.26
C GLU A 174 -11.74 20.13 20.60
N HIS A 175 -11.95 19.80 21.88
CA HIS A 175 -13.18 19.18 22.34
C HIS A 175 -14.38 20.11 22.14
N ALA A 176 -14.27 21.38 22.53
CA ALA A 176 -15.34 22.36 22.33
C ALA A 176 -15.68 22.51 20.84
N THR A 177 -14.67 22.61 19.97
CA THR A 177 -14.85 22.71 18.52
C THR A 177 -15.62 21.52 17.95
N LEU A 178 -15.26 20.29 18.34
CA LEU A 178 -15.98 19.09 17.90
C LEU A 178 -17.38 18.99 18.52
N ALA A 179 -17.54 19.35 19.80
CA ALA A 179 -18.83 19.31 20.48
C ALA A 179 -19.83 20.27 19.82
N ASP A 180 -19.41 21.51 19.51
CA ASP A 180 -20.23 22.51 18.84
C ASP A 180 -20.60 22.05 17.41
N TRP A 181 -19.63 21.50 16.68
CA TRP A 181 -19.88 20.94 15.35
C TRP A 181 -20.88 19.78 15.38
N LEU A 182 -20.71 18.83 16.31
CA LEU A 182 -21.65 17.72 16.49
C LEU A 182 -23.02 18.23 16.90
N GLN A 183 -23.11 19.19 17.84
CA GLN A 183 -24.36 19.82 18.28
C GLN A 183 -25.10 20.51 17.13
N ALA A 184 -24.38 21.06 16.15
CA ALA A 184 -24.95 21.61 14.92
C ALA A 184 -25.40 20.55 13.89
N GLY A 185 -25.32 19.25 14.22
CA GLY A 185 -25.67 18.15 13.33
C GLY A 185 -24.51 17.64 12.46
N ALA A 186 -23.27 17.98 12.82
CA ALA A 186 -22.05 17.62 12.09
C ALA A 186 -22.05 18.03 10.61
N PRO A 187 -22.45 19.27 10.25
CA PRO A 187 -22.58 19.68 8.86
C PRO A 187 -21.22 19.64 8.16
N GLY A 188 -21.21 19.20 6.90
CA GLY A 188 -20.08 19.34 6.01
C GLY A 188 -20.12 20.65 5.23
N VAL A 189 -19.02 21.00 4.57
CA VAL A 189 -18.90 22.17 3.70
C VAL A 189 -18.65 21.75 2.26
N ALA A 190 -19.25 22.44 1.30
CA ALA A 190 -19.04 22.14 -0.11
C ALA A 190 -17.56 22.35 -0.48
N THR A 191 -16.98 21.38 -1.19
CA THR A 191 -15.62 21.53 -1.72
C THR A 191 -15.61 22.54 -2.85
N ALA A 192 -14.61 23.43 -2.88
CA ALA A 192 -14.44 24.36 -3.98
C ALA A 192 -14.21 23.58 -5.30
N PRO A 193 -14.80 23.98 -6.44
CA PRO A 193 -14.51 23.35 -7.72
C PRO A 193 -13.03 23.54 -8.11
N PRO A 194 -12.46 22.68 -8.97
CA PRO A 194 -11.09 22.84 -9.47
C PRO A 194 -10.89 24.20 -10.15
N GLY A 195 -9.69 24.77 -10.06
CA GLY A 195 -9.35 26.07 -10.65
C GLY A 195 -9.41 26.08 -12.18
N LYS A 196 -9.24 27.26 -12.82
CA LYS A 196 -9.28 27.37 -14.30
C LYS A 196 -8.18 26.52 -14.96
N ALA A 197 -6.97 26.53 -14.41
CA ALA A 197 -5.82 25.78 -14.92
C ALA A 197 -6.03 24.27 -14.76
N GLU A 198 -6.44 23.80 -13.58
CA GLU A 198 -6.80 22.39 -13.35
C GLU A 198 -7.90 21.93 -14.30
N ARG A 199 -8.95 22.73 -14.52
CA ARG A 199 -10.01 22.39 -15.50
C ARG A 199 -9.51 22.27 -16.93
N GLU A 200 -8.49 23.02 -17.33
CA GLU A 200 -7.85 22.86 -18.65
C GLU A 200 -7.01 21.58 -18.71
N ALA A 201 -6.20 21.32 -17.68
CA ALA A 201 -5.43 20.08 -17.58
C ALA A 201 -6.34 18.84 -17.62
N LEU A 202 -7.45 18.87 -16.85
CA LEU A 202 -8.48 17.83 -16.89
C LEU A 202 -9.03 17.61 -18.30
N ARG A 203 -9.40 18.68 -19.02
CA ARG A 203 -9.87 18.55 -20.42
C ARG A 203 -8.81 17.94 -21.33
N GLN A 204 -7.55 18.35 -21.18
CA GLN A 204 -6.46 17.86 -22.01
C GLN A 204 -6.22 16.36 -21.81
N TRP A 205 -6.14 15.92 -20.55
CA TRP A 205 -5.92 14.53 -20.17
C TRP A 205 -7.12 13.65 -20.48
N GLU A 206 -8.34 14.09 -20.17
CA GLU A 206 -9.55 13.33 -20.52
C GLU A 206 -9.71 13.20 -22.03
N ARG A 207 -9.36 14.21 -22.83
CA ARG A 207 -9.32 14.08 -24.29
C ARG A 207 -8.27 13.06 -24.75
N PHE A 208 -7.10 13.02 -24.11
CA PHE A 208 -6.06 12.04 -24.43
C PHE A 208 -6.51 10.60 -24.13
N PHE A 209 -7.15 10.36 -22.99
CA PHE A 209 -7.62 9.04 -22.61
C PHE A 209 -8.84 8.54 -23.42
N ASN A 210 -9.60 9.44 -24.05
CA ASN A 210 -10.82 9.08 -24.79
C ASN A 210 -10.67 9.28 -26.31
N GLY A 211 -9.50 8.93 -26.85
CA GLY A 211 -9.27 8.83 -28.30
C GLY A 211 -10.20 7.80 -28.97
N SER A 212 -10.46 7.98 -30.27
CA SER A 212 -11.47 7.18 -30.99
C SER A 212 -10.91 5.96 -31.72
N SER A 213 -9.58 5.87 -31.91
CA SER A 213 -8.97 4.70 -32.55
C SER A 213 -8.88 3.51 -31.59
N LEU A 214 -8.91 2.28 -32.13
CA LEU A 214 -8.72 1.06 -31.34
C LEU A 214 -7.39 1.07 -30.56
N LYS A 215 -6.36 1.68 -31.16
CA LYS A 215 -5.03 1.85 -30.57
C LYS A 215 -5.07 2.74 -29.33
N GLU A 216 -5.72 3.89 -29.41
CA GLU A 216 -5.91 4.79 -28.26
C GLU A 216 -6.78 4.14 -27.17
N GLN A 217 -7.85 3.45 -27.57
CA GLN A 217 -8.75 2.77 -26.62
C GLN A 217 -8.05 1.64 -25.85
N LEU A 218 -7.23 0.83 -26.54
CA LEU A 218 -6.44 -0.23 -25.90
C LEU A 218 -5.36 0.33 -24.97
N MET A 219 -4.68 1.41 -25.38
CA MET A 219 -3.73 2.14 -24.54
C MET A 219 -4.41 2.67 -23.28
N SER A 220 -5.54 3.37 -23.40
CA SER A 220 -6.23 3.94 -22.24
C SER A 220 -6.75 2.89 -21.28
N ARG A 221 -7.18 1.73 -21.80
CA ARG A 221 -7.51 0.56 -20.95
C ARG A 221 -6.30 0.08 -20.17
N TYR A 222 -5.15 -0.09 -20.83
CA TYR A 222 -3.91 -0.49 -20.17
C TYR A 222 -3.51 0.50 -19.08
N ILE A 223 -3.50 1.79 -19.38
CA ILE A 223 -3.18 2.86 -18.42
C ILE A 223 -4.15 2.85 -17.23
N TYR A 224 -5.46 2.71 -17.46
CA TYR A 224 -6.45 2.63 -16.39
C TYR A 224 -6.22 1.41 -15.48
N GLU A 225 -6.02 0.23 -16.05
CA GLU A 225 -5.78 -1.00 -15.27
C GLU A 225 -4.47 -0.94 -14.46
N HIS A 226 -3.55 -0.04 -14.81
CA HIS A 226 -2.31 0.20 -14.06
C HIS A 226 -2.39 1.36 -13.07
N LEU A 227 -3.18 2.40 -13.33
CA LEU A 227 -3.17 3.63 -12.54
C LEU A 227 -4.43 3.86 -11.68
N PHE A 228 -5.41 2.96 -11.67
CA PHE A 228 -6.70 3.16 -10.95
C PHE A 228 -6.57 3.40 -9.43
N ILE A 229 -5.44 2.99 -8.81
CA ILE A 229 -5.12 3.20 -7.39
C ILE A 229 -4.27 4.46 -7.13
N GLY A 230 -3.80 5.12 -8.17
CA GLY A 230 -2.87 6.24 -8.07
C GLY A 230 -3.56 7.53 -7.63
N ALA A 231 -2.84 8.33 -6.83
CA ALA A 231 -3.18 9.71 -6.54
C ALA A 231 -2.58 10.59 -7.64
N LEU A 232 -3.32 10.75 -8.74
CA LEU A 232 -2.86 11.48 -9.91
C LEU A 232 -2.83 12.99 -9.63
N TYR A 233 -1.78 13.71 -9.99
CA TYR A 233 -1.71 15.16 -9.80
C TYR A 233 -1.02 15.84 -10.99
N PHE A 234 -1.34 17.10 -11.25
CA PHE A 234 -0.75 17.86 -12.34
C PHE A 234 0.54 18.54 -11.89
N ALA A 235 1.70 17.98 -12.23
CA ALA A 235 3.00 18.49 -11.78
C ALA A 235 3.33 19.88 -12.36
N ASP A 236 2.75 20.21 -13.52
CA ASP A 236 2.90 21.52 -14.16
C ASP A 236 2.08 22.64 -13.48
N LEU A 237 1.25 22.31 -12.48
CA LEU A 237 0.38 23.25 -11.79
C LEU A 237 0.80 23.43 -10.32
N PRO A 238 0.95 24.67 -9.84
CA PRO A 238 1.11 24.90 -8.41
C PRO A 238 -0.16 24.48 -7.68
N ASP A 239 0.00 23.87 -6.51
CA ASP A 239 -1.10 23.45 -5.63
C ASP A 239 -2.12 22.50 -6.30
N SER A 240 -1.68 21.66 -7.24
CA SER A 240 -2.55 20.66 -7.86
C SER A 240 -3.17 19.76 -6.81
N ARG A 241 -4.48 19.55 -6.93
CA ARG A 241 -5.17 18.49 -6.19
C ARG A 241 -4.74 17.11 -6.70
N TYR A 242 -5.02 16.10 -5.88
CA TYR A 242 -4.98 14.71 -6.30
C TYR A 242 -6.30 14.32 -6.97
N TYR A 243 -6.23 13.38 -7.91
CA TYR A 243 -7.31 12.88 -8.73
C TYR A 243 -7.24 11.35 -8.83
N GLU A 244 -8.39 10.73 -9.00
CA GLU A 244 -8.57 9.30 -9.27
C GLU A 244 -9.02 9.13 -10.72
N MET A 245 -8.44 8.16 -11.43
CA MET A 245 -8.95 7.77 -12.75
C MET A 245 -10.13 6.83 -12.57
N VAL A 246 -11.27 7.19 -13.15
CA VAL A 246 -12.51 6.40 -13.08
C VAL A 246 -13.09 6.16 -14.47
N ARG A 247 -13.87 5.09 -14.62
CA ARG A 247 -14.74 4.90 -15.79
C ARG A 247 -16.07 5.55 -15.53
N SER A 248 -16.66 6.20 -16.54
CA SER A 248 -17.90 6.95 -16.40
C SER A 248 -18.85 6.74 -17.57
N ARG A 249 -20.16 6.74 -17.29
CA ARG A 249 -21.21 6.74 -18.32
C ARG A 249 -21.35 8.09 -19.04
N THR A 250 -20.85 9.17 -18.44
CA THR A 250 -20.98 10.54 -18.95
C THR A 250 -19.66 11.07 -19.52
N PRO A 251 -19.71 11.79 -20.66
CA PRO A 251 -18.51 12.33 -21.32
C PRO A 251 -17.89 13.51 -20.58
N PRO A 252 -16.63 13.86 -20.89
CA PRO A 252 -15.99 15.11 -20.46
C PRO A 252 -16.91 16.33 -20.61
N GLY A 253 -16.92 17.19 -19.59
CA GLY A 253 -17.80 18.36 -19.52
C GLY A 253 -19.16 18.12 -18.85
N GLN A 254 -19.54 16.87 -18.56
CA GLN A 254 -20.71 16.53 -17.75
C GLN A 254 -20.31 16.01 -16.35
N PRO A 255 -21.21 16.09 -15.35
CA PRO A 255 -21.00 15.47 -14.03
C PRO A 255 -20.65 13.99 -14.19
N ILE A 256 -19.63 13.52 -13.47
CA ILE A 256 -19.14 12.14 -13.56
C ILE A 256 -20.20 11.19 -12.98
N ASP A 257 -20.71 10.30 -13.81
CA ASP A 257 -21.49 9.13 -13.38
C ASP A 257 -20.57 7.90 -13.39
N THR A 258 -20.11 7.46 -12.22
CA THR A 258 -19.05 6.45 -12.08
C THR A 258 -19.58 5.03 -12.39
N ILE A 259 -18.78 4.25 -13.12
CA ILE A 259 -18.98 2.81 -13.34
C ILE A 259 -18.07 2.08 -12.34
N ALA A 260 -18.61 1.79 -11.15
CA ALA A 260 -17.90 1.09 -10.08
C ALA A 260 -17.96 -0.43 -10.31
N THR A 261 -16.87 -1.01 -10.81
CA THR A 261 -16.69 -2.46 -10.89
C THR A 261 -15.87 -2.99 -9.72
N ARG A 262 -15.85 -4.32 -9.50
CA ARG A 262 -15.07 -4.92 -8.43
C ARG A 262 -13.57 -4.83 -8.70
N ARG A 263 -13.17 -5.14 -9.93
CA ARG A 263 -11.79 -5.05 -10.44
C ARG A 263 -11.73 -4.05 -11.61
N PRO A 264 -10.58 -3.39 -11.85
CA PRO A 264 -10.44 -2.44 -12.96
C PRO A 264 -10.67 -3.11 -14.32
N TYR A 265 -10.28 -4.37 -14.48
CA TYR A 265 -10.45 -5.11 -15.74
C TYR A 265 -11.83 -5.76 -15.90
N ASP A 266 -12.74 -5.65 -14.92
CA ASP A 266 -14.10 -6.16 -15.08
C ASP A 266 -14.87 -5.32 -16.12
N SER A 267 -15.85 -5.95 -16.78
CA SER A 267 -16.68 -5.30 -17.79
C SER A 267 -17.33 -4.01 -17.26
N PRO A 268 -17.21 -2.88 -17.97
CA PRO A 268 -17.92 -1.64 -17.62
C PRO A 268 -19.44 -1.73 -17.93
N GLY A 269 -19.90 -2.82 -18.54
CA GLY A 269 -21.30 -3.08 -18.86
C GLY A 269 -21.75 -2.36 -20.13
N THR A 270 -22.03 -1.05 -20.02
CA THR A 270 -22.63 -0.26 -21.10
C THR A 270 -21.59 0.47 -21.93
N GLU A 271 -21.70 0.36 -23.25
CA GLU A 271 -20.99 1.21 -24.22
C GLU A 271 -21.92 2.33 -24.75
N PRO A 272 -21.41 3.55 -25.00
CA PRO A 272 -20.04 4.01 -24.75
C PRO A 272 -19.81 4.35 -23.26
N PHE A 273 -18.55 4.26 -22.82
CA PHE A 273 -18.08 4.80 -21.54
C PHE A 273 -16.82 5.66 -21.73
N TYR A 274 -16.42 6.40 -20.70
CA TYR A 274 -15.31 7.35 -20.74
C TYR A 274 -14.37 7.20 -19.56
N TYR A 275 -13.06 7.36 -19.78
CA TYR A 275 -12.09 7.54 -18.69
C TYR A 275 -12.09 9.00 -18.23
N ARG A 276 -12.36 9.23 -16.95
CA ARG A 276 -12.52 10.56 -16.35
C ARG A 276 -11.61 10.72 -15.14
N LEU A 277 -11.22 11.94 -14.83
CA LEU A 277 -10.41 12.27 -13.66
C LEU A 277 -11.29 12.93 -12.59
N ARG A 278 -11.57 12.18 -11.52
CA ARG A 278 -12.39 12.64 -10.39
C ARG A 278 -11.47 13.21 -9.30
N PRO A 279 -11.69 14.42 -8.75
CA PRO A 279 -10.91 14.89 -7.61
C PRO A 279 -10.94 13.86 -6.47
N ALA A 280 -9.79 13.59 -5.86
CA ALA A 280 -9.71 12.71 -4.72
C ALA A 280 -10.56 13.27 -3.57
N ARG A 281 -11.39 12.40 -2.98
CA ARG A 281 -12.36 12.79 -1.93
C ARG A 281 -11.96 12.35 -0.53
N THR A 282 -10.77 11.76 -0.41
CA THR A 282 -10.23 11.29 0.86
C THR A 282 -8.93 12.01 1.17
N THR A 283 -8.68 12.23 2.45
CA THR A 283 -7.40 12.76 2.93
C THR A 283 -6.28 11.75 2.65
N PRO A 284 -5.13 12.16 2.10
CA PRO A 284 -3.98 11.26 1.90
C PRO A 284 -3.52 10.58 3.20
N LEU A 285 -3.47 9.25 3.19
CA LEU A 285 -2.92 8.45 4.29
C LEU A 285 -1.63 7.79 3.80
N ALA A 286 -0.54 7.89 4.56
CA ALA A 286 0.78 7.39 4.15
C ALA A 286 0.74 5.91 3.72
N LYS A 287 -0.12 5.12 4.36
CA LYS A 287 -0.33 3.69 4.08
C LYS A 287 -0.94 3.34 2.73
N ARG A 288 -1.58 4.29 2.04
CA ARG A 288 -2.22 4.08 0.72
C ARG A 288 -1.84 5.13 -0.32
N HIS A 289 -1.25 6.24 0.09
CA HIS A 289 -0.91 7.35 -0.79
C HIS A 289 0.19 6.91 -1.76
N MET A 290 -0.10 7.05 -3.05
CA MET A 290 0.76 6.68 -4.19
C MET A 290 0.66 7.81 -5.22
N PRO A 291 1.41 8.91 -5.04
CA PRO A 291 1.38 10.06 -5.94
C PRO A 291 1.89 9.64 -7.33
N TYR A 292 1.23 10.14 -8.38
CA TYR A 292 1.64 9.88 -9.75
C TYR A 292 1.47 11.16 -10.57
N ALA A 293 2.59 11.71 -11.06
CA ALA A 293 2.59 12.97 -11.79
C ALA A 293 1.89 12.83 -13.15
N LEU A 294 1.22 13.89 -13.57
CA LEU A 294 0.67 14.10 -14.90
C LEU A 294 1.16 15.46 -15.39
N ASP A 295 1.94 15.48 -16.46
CA ASP A 295 2.47 16.69 -17.08
C ASP A 295 2.57 16.54 -18.61
N ALA A 296 2.93 17.62 -19.30
CA ALA A 296 3.09 17.60 -20.75
C ALA A 296 4.18 16.62 -21.23
N ALA A 297 5.26 16.46 -20.46
CA ALA A 297 6.35 15.53 -20.78
C ALA A 297 5.86 14.08 -20.74
N ARG A 298 5.07 13.72 -19.72
CA ARG A 298 4.49 12.39 -19.55
C ARG A 298 3.47 12.05 -20.62
N MET A 299 2.62 13.00 -21.00
CA MET A 299 1.71 12.79 -22.12
C MET A 299 2.49 12.52 -23.42
N THR A 300 3.58 13.26 -23.65
CA THR A 300 4.46 13.06 -24.81
C THR A 300 5.12 11.68 -24.76
N ARG A 301 5.69 11.31 -23.61
CA ARG A 301 6.28 9.99 -23.37
C ARG A 301 5.29 8.86 -23.64
N TRP A 302 4.04 8.95 -23.17
CA TRP A 302 3.03 7.93 -23.44
C TRP A 302 2.62 7.87 -24.90
N ARG A 303 2.62 8.99 -25.63
CA ARG A 303 2.44 8.99 -27.09
C ARG A 303 3.61 8.29 -27.79
N GLU A 304 4.84 8.53 -27.37
CA GLU A 304 6.03 7.86 -27.91
C GLU A 304 6.03 6.36 -27.65
N LEU A 305 5.61 5.95 -26.45
CA LEU A 305 5.53 4.54 -26.10
C LEU A 305 4.39 3.85 -26.85
N PHE A 306 3.17 4.40 -26.86
CA PHE A 306 2.00 3.66 -27.34
C PHE A 306 1.51 4.11 -28.72
N LEU A 307 1.57 5.38 -29.08
CA LEU A 307 0.91 5.87 -30.31
C LEU A 307 1.87 5.99 -31.50
N ALA A 308 3.12 6.39 -31.27
CA ALA A 308 4.14 6.57 -32.30
C ALA A 308 4.63 5.26 -32.97
N PRO A 309 4.81 4.12 -32.25
CA PRO A 309 5.35 2.92 -32.86
C PRO A 309 4.39 2.34 -33.91
N GLN A 310 4.95 1.74 -34.96
CA GLN A 310 4.17 1.18 -36.07
C GLN A 310 3.67 -0.23 -35.70
N TYR A 311 2.41 -0.29 -35.27
CA TYR A 311 1.68 -1.53 -35.02
C TYR A 311 0.17 -1.30 -35.19
N THR A 312 -0.57 -2.38 -35.41
CA THR A 312 -2.02 -2.35 -35.62
C THR A 312 -2.74 -3.00 -34.45
N VAL A 313 -3.82 -2.37 -33.99
CA VAL A 313 -4.81 -3.01 -33.11
C VAL A 313 -5.99 -3.43 -33.97
N SER A 314 -6.21 -4.74 -34.08
CA SER A 314 -7.21 -5.32 -34.98
C SER A 314 -8.60 -5.35 -34.34
N GLU A 315 -8.66 -5.61 -33.03
CA GLU A 315 -9.89 -5.62 -32.24
C GLU A 315 -9.60 -5.27 -30.77
N LEU A 316 -10.61 -4.78 -30.05
CA LEU A 316 -10.46 -4.62 -28.60
C LEU A 316 -10.60 -5.97 -27.89
N PRO A 317 -9.74 -6.26 -26.90
CA PRO A 317 -9.87 -7.46 -26.07
C PRO A 317 -11.19 -7.48 -25.29
N SER A 318 -11.82 -8.66 -25.25
CA SER A 318 -13.02 -8.89 -24.44
C SER A 318 -12.77 -8.65 -22.93
N TYR A 319 -13.83 -8.25 -22.22
CA TYR A 319 -13.85 -8.19 -20.75
C TYR A 319 -14.19 -9.54 -20.08
N SER A 320 -14.27 -10.63 -20.84
CA SER A 320 -14.43 -11.97 -20.24
C SER A 320 -13.26 -12.29 -19.31
N THR A 321 -13.54 -12.93 -18.17
CA THR A 321 -12.52 -13.23 -17.13
C THR A 321 -11.28 -13.91 -17.70
N ARG A 322 -11.44 -14.83 -18.68
CA ARG A 322 -10.34 -15.56 -19.32
C ARG A 322 -9.35 -14.64 -20.05
N VAL A 323 -9.83 -13.53 -20.61
CA VAL A 323 -9.01 -12.55 -21.33
C VAL A 323 -8.55 -11.45 -20.38
N ALA A 324 -9.50 -10.83 -19.67
CA ALA A 324 -9.26 -9.62 -18.89
C ALA A 324 -8.33 -9.81 -17.68
N SER A 325 -8.29 -11.02 -17.10
CA SER A 325 -7.37 -11.32 -15.98
C SER A 325 -5.94 -11.66 -16.42
N ASN A 326 -5.67 -11.78 -17.72
CA ASN A 326 -4.34 -12.11 -18.25
C ASN A 326 -3.81 -10.99 -19.17
N PRO A 327 -2.86 -10.17 -18.70
CA PRO A 327 -2.35 -9.03 -19.47
C PRO A 327 -1.58 -9.42 -20.73
N PHE A 328 -1.00 -10.63 -20.76
CA PHE A 328 -0.30 -11.15 -21.95
C PHE A 328 -1.26 -11.57 -23.05
N VAL A 329 -2.55 -11.72 -22.74
CA VAL A 329 -3.62 -11.98 -23.71
C VAL A 329 -4.35 -10.69 -24.04
N ALA A 330 -4.81 -9.94 -23.03
CA ALA A 330 -5.59 -8.72 -23.24
C ALA A 330 -4.81 -7.65 -24.01
N PHE A 331 -3.52 -7.47 -23.72
CA PHE A 331 -2.70 -6.41 -24.30
C PHE A 331 -1.65 -6.92 -25.27
N ARG A 332 -1.84 -8.11 -25.85
CA ARG A 332 -0.89 -8.72 -26.80
C ARG A 332 -0.57 -7.81 -27.99
N GLU A 333 -1.54 -7.05 -28.46
CA GLU A 333 -1.37 -6.13 -29.59
C GLU A 333 -0.66 -4.81 -29.21
N LEU A 334 -0.42 -4.54 -27.92
CA LEU A 334 0.48 -3.45 -27.49
C LEU A 334 1.93 -3.96 -27.49
N PRO A 335 2.89 -3.21 -28.06
CA PRO A 335 4.30 -3.62 -28.03
C PRO A 335 4.76 -3.88 -26.59
N GLN A 336 5.46 -4.99 -26.39
CA GLN A 336 5.99 -5.36 -25.07
C GLN A 336 6.90 -4.27 -24.50
N LEU A 337 7.80 -3.73 -25.33
CA LEU A 337 8.73 -2.67 -24.94
C LEU A 337 7.98 -1.45 -24.38
N SER A 338 6.89 -1.05 -25.03
CA SER A 338 6.06 0.09 -24.60
C SER A 338 5.45 -0.14 -23.23
N ARG A 339 4.92 -1.35 -22.99
CA ARG A 339 4.35 -1.76 -21.71
C ARG A 339 5.42 -1.80 -20.62
N TYR A 340 6.57 -2.41 -20.89
CA TYR A 340 7.64 -2.50 -19.92
C TYR A 340 8.19 -1.13 -19.55
N ARG A 341 8.49 -0.29 -20.55
CA ARG A 341 8.94 1.10 -20.34
C ARG A 341 7.94 1.92 -19.55
N PHE A 342 6.64 1.78 -19.81
CA PHE A 342 5.61 2.45 -19.04
C PHE A 342 5.66 2.08 -17.55
N MET A 343 5.88 0.80 -17.22
CA MET A 343 6.03 0.36 -15.83
C MET A 343 7.37 0.80 -15.22
N LEU A 344 8.46 0.72 -15.97
CA LEU A 344 9.81 1.11 -15.51
C LEU A 344 9.93 2.61 -15.25
N ASP A 345 9.28 3.44 -16.09
CA ASP A 345 9.26 4.90 -15.96
C ASP A 345 8.83 5.29 -14.52
N GLU A 346 7.98 4.50 -13.87
CA GLU A 346 7.55 4.64 -12.47
C GLU A 346 7.58 3.29 -11.70
N ALA A 347 8.70 2.57 -11.76
CA ALA A 347 8.80 1.22 -11.19
C ALA A 347 8.49 1.18 -9.68
N GLN A 348 8.84 2.24 -8.93
CA GLN A 348 8.46 2.36 -7.53
C GLN A 348 6.94 2.33 -7.35
N PHE A 349 6.17 2.99 -8.22
CA PHE A 349 4.71 2.98 -8.16
C PHE A 349 4.16 1.56 -8.37
N THR A 350 4.64 0.84 -9.38
CA THR A 350 4.21 -0.53 -9.66
C THR A 350 4.52 -1.48 -8.50
N ILE A 351 5.76 -1.47 -7.99
CA ILE A 351 6.16 -2.33 -6.87
C ILE A 351 5.47 -1.91 -5.56
N MET A 352 5.26 -0.61 -5.35
CA MET A 352 4.51 -0.12 -4.19
C MET A 352 3.03 -0.52 -4.26
N GLY A 353 2.46 -0.66 -5.45
CA GLY A 353 1.10 -1.18 -5.66
C GLY A 353 0.89 -2.56 -5.02
N PHE A 354 1.89 -3.45 -5.09
CA PHE A 354 1.83 -4.75 -4.40
C PHE A 354 1.65 -4.60 -2.87
N ILE A 355 2.19 -3.55 -2.28
CA ILE A 355 2.17 -3.30 -0.82
C ILE A 355 0.96 -2.46 -0.40
N LYS A 356 0.66 -1.40 -1.15
CA LYS A 356 -0.32 -0.35 -0.81
C LYS A 356 -1.61 -0.40 -1.64
N GLY A 357 -1.78 -1.40 -2.52
CA GLY A 357 -2.84 -1.47 -3.54
C GLY A 357 -4.28 -1.50 -2.98
N PRO A 358 -5.12 -2.48 -3.30
CA PRO A 358 -6.48 -2.54 -2.73
C PRO A 358 -6.52 -2.83 -1.21
N VAL A 359 -5.39 -2.77 -0.51
CA VAL A 359 -5.21 -3.10 0.90
C VAL A 359 -4.48 -2.01 1.67
N CYS A 360 -4.75 -1.94 2.97
CA CYS A 360 -4.02 -1.19 3.99
C CYS A 360 -3.58 -2.10 5.15
N ARG A 361 -3.68 -3.41 4.97
CA ARG A 361 -3.15 -4.43 5.87
C ARG A 361 -2.80 -5.63 4.99
N GLY A 362 -1.51 -5.95 4.92
CA GLY A 362 -0.97 -6.78 3.85
C GLY A 362 -0.46 -8.15 4.27
N GLN A 363 -0.70 -8.62 5.51
CA GLN A 363 -0.10 -9.87 6.04
C GLN A 363 -0.09 -11.04 5.04
N VAL A 364 -1.20 -11.27 4.32
CA VAL A 364 -1.32 -12.38 3.35
C VAL A 364 -0.44 -12.20 2.12
N ALA A 365 -0.09 -10.99 1.71
CA ALA A 365 0.80 -10.76 0.57
C ALA A 365 2.25 -10.53 1.03
N LEU A 366 2.47 -10.10 2.27
CA LEU A 366 3.78 -9.69 2.77
C LEU A 366 4.54 -10.80 3.51
N ASN A 367 3.88 -11.82 4.04
CA ASN A 367 4.57 -12.97 4.67
C ASN A 367 5.25 -13.93 3.66
N VAL A 368 5.42 -13.51 2.40
CA VAL A 368 6.22 -14.19 1.36
C VAL A 368 7.61 -13.61 1.20
N ILE A 369 7.83 -12.33 1.55
CA ILE A 369 9.05 -11.59 1.24
C ILE A 369 9.96 -11.49 2.46
N ASP A 370 11.26 -11.30 2.22
CA ASP A 370 12.19 -10.94 3.30
C ASP A 370 11.93 -9.51 3.78
N ASP A 371 12.33 -9.22 5.02
CA ASP A 371 12.13 -7.91 5.63
C ASP A 371 12.95 -6.79 5.00
N HIS A 372 14.01 -7.14 4.30
CA HIS A 372 14.83 -6.19 3.57
C HIS A 372 15.45 -6.88 2.36
N PHE A 373 15.17 -6.36 1.17
CA PHE A 373 15.77 -6.81 -0.09
C PHE A 373 15.85 -5.67 -1.11
N TRP A 374 16.77 -5.81 -2.05
CA TRP A 374 16.96 -4.89 -3.15
C TRP A 374 16.28 -5.40 -4.41
N VAL A 375 15.80 -4.49 -5.25
CA VAL A 375 15.16 -4.78 -6.53
C VAL A 375 15.86 -3.99 -7.62
N VAL A 376 16.23 -4.67 -8.70
CA VAL A 376 16.69 -4.08 -9.96
C VAL A 376 15.96 -4.74 -11.13
N PHE A 377 16.06 -4.17 -12.32
CA PHE A 377 15.25 -4.60 -13.47
C PHE A 377 16.13 -5.02 -14.64
N ILE A 378 15.63 -5.95 -15.47
CA ILE A 378 16.30 -6.30 -16.74
C ILE A 378 16.21 -5.11 -17.72
N ASP A 379 17.25 -4.89 -18.52
CA ASP A 379 17.26 -3.84 -19.52
C ASP A 379 16.14 -4.06 -20.55
N PRO A 380 15.19 -3.11 -20.68
CA PRO A 380 14.10 -3.23 -21.66
C PRO A 380 14.58 -3.22 -23.12
N ASN A 381 15.78 -2.69 -23.40
CA ASN A 381 16.35 -2.57 -24.74
C ASN A 381 17.20 -3.77 -25.17
N ASP A 382 17.30 -4.82 -24.36
CA ASP A 382 17.98 -6.05 -24.77
C ASP A 382 17.40 -6.58 -26.09
N GLN A 383 18.27 -7.04 -27.00
CA GLN A 383 17.92 -7.40 -28.38
C GLN A 383 16.87 -8.52 -28.47
N SER A 384 16.67 -9.24 -27.36
CA SER A 384 15.65 -10.26 -27.15
C SER A 384 14.21 -9.73 -26.98
N ALA A 385 13.97 -8.40 -26.97
CA ALA A 385 12.66 -7.83 -26.62
C ALA A 385 11.50 -8.23 -27.57
N GLN A 386 11.75 -8.39 -28.88
CA GLN A 386 10.73 -8.84 -29.84
C GLN A 386 10.47 -10.35 -29.74
N SER A 387 11.54 -11.15 -29.66
CA SER A 387 11.43 -12.61 -29.49
C SER A 387 10.79 -12.97 -28.14
N SER A 388 10.92 -12.10 -27.14
CA SER A 388 10.23 -12.19 -25.85
C SER A 388 8.72 -12.00 -25.95
N ALA A 389 8.20 -11.13 -26.83
CA ALA A 389 6.76 -10.88 -26.93
C ALA A 389 6.01 -12.11 -27.48
N ASP A 390 6.56 -12.72 -28.53
CA ASP A 390 6.03 -13.96 -29.10
C ASP A 390 6.15 -15.13 -28.10
N PHE A 391 7.27 -15.22 -27.38
CA PHE A 391 7.46 -16.18 -26.31
C PHE A 391 6.39 -16.05 -25.22
N LEU A 392 6.14 -14.85 -24.70
CA LEU A 392 5.12 -14.62 -23.67
C LEU A 392 3.70 -14.91 -24.17
N ALA A 393 3.42 -14.63 -25.45
CA ALA A 393 2.14 -15.00 -26.06
C ALA A 393 1.96 -16.53 -26.14
N GLN A 394 3.01 -17.26 -26.53
CA GLN A 394 3.02 -18.73 -26.56
C GLN A 394 2.85 -19.33 -25.17
N GLU A 395 3.51 -18.75 -24.17
CA GLU A 395 3.48 -19.20 -22.77
C GLU A 395 2.29 -18.63 -21.96
N SER A 396 1.40 -17.86 -22.57
CA SER A 396 0.28 -17.18 -21.89
C SER A 396 -0.62 -18.12 -21.08
N GLY A 397 -0.74 -19.39 -21.50
CA GLY A 397 -1.45 -20.43 -20.75
C GLY A 397 -0.76 -20.84 -19.43
N ASN A 398 0.58 -20.83 -19.42
CA ASN A 398 1.38 -21.09 -18.23
C ASN A 398 1.42 -19.88 -17.30
N LEU A 399 1.29 -18.67 -17.86
CA LEU A 399 1.25 -17.39 -17.13
C LEU A 399 -0.13 -17.04 -16.54
N ARG A 400 -1.09 -17.98 -16.56
CA ARG A 400 -2.43 -17.75 -16.00
C ARG A 400 -2.36 -17.56 -14.48
N MET A 401 -2.93 -16.46 -14.01
CA MET A 401 -3.01 -16.11 -12.59
C MET A 401 -4.38 -16.45 -11.97
N PRO A 402 -4.46 -16.55 -10.63
CA PRO A 402 -5.73 -16.62 -9.90
C PRO A 402 -6.68 -15.47 -10.23
N SER A 403 -7.96 -15.79 -10.49
CA SER A 403 -9.00 -14.80 -10.86
C SER A 403 -10.15 -14.68 -9.84
N GLY A 404 -10.06 -15.39 -8.70
CA GLY A 404 -10.84 -15.14 -7.48
C GLY A 404 -12.23 -15.77 -7.34
N ASP A 405 -12.61 -16.73 -8.19
CA ASP A 405 -13.91 -17.43 -8.11
C ASP A 405 -13.84 -18.85 -7.51
N SER A 406 -12.67 -19.26 -7.02
CA SER A 406 -12.44 -20.62 -6.50
C SER A 406 -12.90 -20.80 -5.05
N GLY A 407 -13.49 -21.95 -4.72
CA GLY A 407 -13.67 -22.41 -3.34
C GLY A 407 -12.43 -23.16 -2.81
N LEU A 408 -12.29 -23.33 -1.49
CA LEU A 408 -11.06 -23.83 -0.83
C LEU A 408 -10.51 -25.17 -1.38
N LEU A 409 -11.37 -26.17 -1.63
CA LEU A 409 -10.95 -27.46 -2.20
C LEU A 409 -10.52 -27.34 -3.67
N VAL A 410 -11.17 -26.46 -4.42
CA VAL A 410 -10.80 -26.12 -5.80
C VAL A 410 -9.44 -25.43 -5.81
N SER A 411 -9.16 -24.57 -4.83
CA SER A 411 -7.88 -23.86 -4.69
C SER A 411 -6.68 -24.78 -4.50
N LEU A 412 -6.80 -25.93 -3.83
CA LEU A 412 -5.69 -26.90 -3.72
C LEU A 412 -5.39 -27.61 -5.06
N VAL A 413 -6.42 -27.90 -5.85
CA VAL A 413 -6.26 -28.51 -7.18
C VAL A 413 -5.73 -27.48 -8.17
N GLU A 414 -6.27 -26.27 -8.16
CA GLU A 414 -5.77 -25.16 -8.98
C GLU A 414 -4.33 -24.79 -8.59
N TRP A 415 -3.97 -24.84 -7.31
CA TRP A 415 -2.58 -24.67 -6.86
C TRP A 415 -1.63 -25.67 -7.52
N ARG A 416 -1.97 -26.96 -7.56
CA ARG A 416 -1.13 -27.95 -8.26
C ARG A 416 -0.98 -27.65 -9.75
N LYS A 417 -2.03 -27.08 -10.38
CA LYS A 417 -1.94 -26.63 -11.78
C LYS A 417 -1.03 -25.42 -11.91
N TYR A 418 -1.18 -24.39 -11.07
CA TYR A 418 -0.28 -23.23 -11.07
C TYR A 418 1.17 -23.64 -10.82
N ALA A 419 1.41 -24.53 -9.87
CA ALA A 419 2.72 -25.09 -9.56
C ALA A 419 3.36 -25.82 -10.75
N LYS A 420 2.57 -26.58 -11.51
CA LYS A 420 3.03 -27.24 -12.74
C LYS A 420 3.31 -26.21 -13.85
N ASN A 421 2.38 -25.28 -14.06
CA ASN A 421 2.48 -24.24 -15.08
C ASN A 421 3.70 -23.34 -14.85
N GLN A 422 3.98 -22.96 -13.60
CA GLN A 422 5.17 -22.19 -13.26
C GLN A 422 6.45 -22.93 -13.61
N LEU A 423 6.56 -24.23 -13.27
CA LEU A 423 7.75 -25.02 -13.64
C LEU A 423 7.90 -25.14 -15.17
N GLN A 424 6.78 -25.30 -15.89
CA GLN A 424 6.80 -25.33 -17.35
C GLN A 424 7.26 -24.00 -17.93
N PHE A 425 6.77 -22.88 -17.39
CA PHE A 425 7.18 -21.54 -17.80
C PHE A 425 8.66 -21.28 -17.48
N LEU A 426 9.13 -21.58 -16.27
CA LEU A 426 10.55 -21.40 -15.90
C LEU A 426 11.46 -22.23 -16.80
N LYS A 427 11.09 -23.47 -17.11
CA LYS A 427 11.83 -24.30 -18.06
C LYS A 427 11.85 -23.67 -19.45
N ALA A 428 10.69 -23.28 -19.98
CA ALA A 428 10.59 -22.64 -21.29
C ALA A 428 11.39 -21.33 -21.36
N LYS A 429 11.41 -20.55 -20.26
CA LYS A 429 12.19 -19.32 -20.09
C LYS A 429 13.69 -19.61 -20.13
N MET A 430 14.17 -20.61 -19.38
CA MET A 430 15.60 -20.99 -19.41
C MET A 430 16.00 -21.52 -20.79
N ASP A 431 15.16 -22.35 -21.42
CA ASP A 431 15.40 -22.83 -22.80
C ASP A 431 15.45 -21.68 -23.80
N PHE A 432 14.58 -20.67 -23.64
CA PHE A 432 14.57 -19.47 -24.46
C PHE A 432 15.84 -18.65 -24.25
N ILE A 433 16.21 -18.35 -23.00
CA ILE A 433 17.44 -17.62 -22.65
C ILE A 433 18.66 -18.35 -23.22
N ALA A 434 18.78 -19.67 -23.02
CA ALA A 434 19.90 -20.45 -23.53
C ALA A 434 20.05 -20.36 -25.05
N ARG A 435 18.93 -20.37 -25.79
CA ARG A 435 18.95 -20.19 -27.25
C ARG A 435 19.38 -18.79 -27.65
N GLN A 436 18.85 -17.76 -27.00
CA GLN A 436 19.22 -16.36 -27.30
C GLN A 436 20.70 -16.12 -27.04
N VAL A 437 21.14 -16.50 -25.85
CA VAL A 437 22.52 -16.36 -25.38
C VAL A 437 23.52 -17.15 -26.24
N SER A 438 23.11 -18.27 -26.84
CA SER A 438 23.96 -19.05 -27.76
C SER A 438 23.90 -18.58 -29.22
N ALA A 439 22.76 -18.04 -29.67
CA ALA A 439 22.53 -17.66 -31.06
C ALA A 439 22.95 -16.21 -31.36
N GLU A 440 22.87 -15.33 -30.37
CA GLU A 440 23.07 -13.89 -30.52
C GLU A 440 24.34 -13.37 -29.82
N ASP A 441 25.20 -14.27 -29.30
CA ASP A 441 26.45 -13.94 -28.59
C ASP A 441 26.23 -12.95 -27.42
N VAL A 442 25.06 -13.01 -26.78
CA VAL A 442 24.68 -12.13 -25.66
C VAL A 442 25.49 -12.51 -24.42
N ALA A 443 26.17 -11.53 -23.83
CA ALA A 443 26.90 -11.68 -22.58
C ALA A 443 25.94 -11.62 -21.38
N VAL A 444 26.07 -12.56 -20.45
CA VAL A 444 25.41 -12.55 -19.14
C VAL A 444 26.23 -11.69 -18.20
N ASP A 445 26.21 -10.38 -18.44
CA ASP A 445 26.92 -9.37 -17.68
C ASP A 445 25.99 -8.28 -17.12
N LEU A 446 26.57 -7.27 -16.46
CA LEU A 446 25.78 -6.17 -15.90
C LEU A 446 24.97 -5.42 -16.97
N GLY A 447 25.36 -5.44 -18.23
CA GLY A 447 24.66 -4.78 -19.34
C GLY A 447 23.21 -5.24 -19.50
N LEU A 448 22.87 -6.45 -19.04
CA LEU A 448 21.49 -6.96 -19.02
C LEU A 448 20.60 -6.34 -17.92
N ILE A 449 21.17 -5.58 -16.98
CA ILE A 449 20.40 -4.87 -15.95
C ILE A 449 20.16 -3.44 -16.45
N TRP A 450 18.91 -2.97 -16.42
CA TRP A 450 18.56 -1.58 -16.71
C TRP A 450 19.24 -0.66 -15.69
N ASP A 451 19.90 0.41 -16.15
CA ASP A 451 20.61 1.36 -15.28
C ASP A 451 19.85 2.68 -15.04
N GLY A 452 18.61 2.78 -15.55
CA GLY A 452 17.81 4.00 -15.51
C GLY A 452 18.01 4.93 -16.70
N ASP A 453 18.73 4.49 -17.75
CA ASP A 453 19.13 5.31 -18.90
C ASP A 453 19.90 6.58 -18.49
N GLY A 454 20.48 6.59 -17.29
CA GLY A 454 21.23 7.70 -16.73
C GLY A 454 20.39 8.85 -16.14
N ASP A 455 19.06 8.76 -16.12
CA ASP A 455 18.20 9.84 -15.57
C ASP A 455 17.00 9.36 -14.73
N ASN A 456 16.66 8.07 -14.74
CA ASN A 456 15.52 7.53 -14.00
C ASN A 456 15.95 6.83 -12.70
N ASP A 457 15.57 7.43 -11.58
CA ASP A 457 15.87 6.93 -10.22
C ASP A 457 15.01 5.74 -9.78
N ASN A 458 14.08 5.27 -10.63
CA ASN A 458 13.34 4.02 -10.42
C ASN A 458 14.15 2.75 -10.76
N ALA A 459 15.36 2.88 -11.32
CA ALA A 459 16.19 1.76 -11.76
C ALA A 459 16.57 0.77 -10.65
N SER A 460 16.62 1.26 -9.41
CA SER A 460 16.85 0.44 -8.23
C SER A 460 15.92 0.83 -7.09
N LEU A 461 15.40 -0.17 -6.38
CA LEU A 461 14.49 0.04 -5.26
C LEU A 461 14.95 -0.80 -4.05
N THR A 462 14.60 -0.31 -2.86
CA THR A 462 14.70 -1.07 -1.61
C THR A 462 13.31 -1.29 -1.04
N VAL A 463 13.02 -2.53 -0.66
CA VAL A 463 11.79 -2.90 0.01
C VAL A 463 12.11 -3.22 1.47
N PHE A 464 11.37 -2.59 2.39
CA PHE A 464 11.38 -2.90 3.81
C PHE A 464 10.01 -3.47 4.21
N ARG A 465 9.96 -4.70 4.76
CA ARG A 465 8.75 -5.23 5.41
C ARG A 465 8.79 -4.86 6.89
N HIS A 466 7.64 -4.44 7.41
CA HIS A 466 7.39 -4.09 8.80
C HIS A 466 6.25 -4.98 9.32
N SER A 467 6.51 -6.29 9.40
CA SER A 467 5.53 -7.35 9.67
C SER A 467 4.32 -7.37 8.70
N ASP A 468 3.24 -6.64 9.01
CA ASP A 468 1.99 -6.60 8.22
C ASP A 468 1.84 -5.42 7.26
N SER A 469 2.88 -4.62 7.16
CA SER A 469 3.01 -3.51 6.23
C SER A 469 4.39 -3.51 5.60
N ALA A 470 4.62 -2.66 4.60
CA ALA A 470 5.93 -2.52 3.99
C ALA A 470 6.12 -1.11 3.41
N SER A 471 7.34 -0.79 3.02
CA SER A 471 7.73 0.45 2.37
C SER A 471 8.62 0.15 1.17
N VAL A 472 8.42 0.88 0.08
CA VAL A 472 9.27 0.82 -1.12
C VAL A 472 9.89 2.19 -1.31
N VAL A 473 11.21 2.23 -1.37
CA VAL A 473 11.96 3.47 -1.57
C VAL A 473 12.89 3.33 -2.76
N LYS A 474 13.13 4.44 -3.46
CA LYS A 474 14.10 4.50 -4.56
C LYS A 474 15.54 4.41 -4.04
N GLY A 475 16.39 3.72 -4.79
CA GLY A 475 17.79 3.44 -4.51
C GLY A 475 18.05 2.21 -3.63
N LEU A 476 19.33 1.93 -3.37
CA LEU A 476 19.83 0.78 -2.62
C LEU A 476 20.22 1.20 -1.19
N VAL A 477 19.19 1.29 -0.34
CA VAL A 477 19.21 1.83 1.02
C VAL A 477 19.57 0.74 2.03
N GLY A 478 20.30 1.11 3.09
CA GLY A 478 20.69 0.19 4.16
C GLY A 478 21.94 -0.64 3.83
N ARG A 479 22.17 -1.69 4.64
CA ARG A 479 23.25 -2.69 4.43
C ARG A 479 22.93 -3.59 3.23
N TYR A 480 23.86 -4.47 2.85
CA TYR A 480 23.54 -5.54 1.89
C TYR A 480 22.50 -6.50 2.48
N PRO A 481 21.28 -6.61 1.91
CA PRO A 481 20.27 -7.56 2.37
C PRO A 481 20.64 -9.03 2.13
N LYS A 482 19.85 -9.94 2.72
CA LYS A 482 19.99 -11.39 2.53
C LYS A 482 19.73 -11.77 1.07
N THR A 483 18.68 -11.23 0.46
CA THR A 483 18.22 -11.51 -0.90
C THR A 483 18.16 -10.23 -1.74
N ALA A 484 18.15 -10.38 -3.05
CA ALA A 484 17.89 -9.32 -4.02
C ALA A 484 17.14 -9.92 -5.21
N TRP A 485 16.30 -9.12 -5.87
CA TRP A 485 15.48 -9.55 -6.99
C TRP A 485 15.91 -8.83 -8.27
N VAL A 486 16.03 -9.58 -9.35
CA VAL A 486 16.12 -9.04 -10.71
C VAL A 486 14.78 -9.29 -11.40
N ILE A 487 14.09 -8.22 -11.80
CA ILE A 487 12.72 -8.29 -12.32
C ILE A 487 12.70 -7.96 -13.81
N ASP A 488 12.26 -8.92 -14.62
CA ASP A 488 11.92 -8.69 -16.03
C ASP A 488 10.46 -8.24 -16.22
N TYR A 489 10.10 -7.90 -17.45
CA TYR A 489 8.75 -7.47 -17.81
C TYR A 489 7.66 -8.47 -17.40
N SER A 490 7.86 -9.76 -17.69
CA SER A 490 6.85 -10.80 -17.42
C SER A 490 6.58 -10.94 -15.93
N LEU A 491 7.63 -10.80 -15.12
CA LEU A 491 7.54 -10.86 -13.67
C LEU A 491 6.87 -9.60 -13.11
N LEU A 492 7.27 -8.41 -13.59
CA LEU A 492 6.69 -7.14 -13.15
C LEU A 492 5.18 -7.05 -13.42
N GLU A 493 4.77 -7.41 -14.64
CA GLU A 493 3.36 -7.39 -15.06
C GLU A 493 2.52 -8.42 -14.27
N ARG A 494 3.08 -9.61 -13.99
CA ARG A 494 2.41 -10.62 -13.14
C ARG A 494 2.26 -10.16 -11.70
N ILE A 495 3.27 -9.52 -11.11
CA ILE A 495 3.19 -8.95 -9.76
C ILE A 495 2.04 -7.93 -9.70
N HIS A 496 1.95 -7.02 -10.69
CA HIS A 496 0.88 -6.03 -10.75
C HIS A 496 -0.51 -6.68 -10.88
N TYR A 497 -0.71 -7.59 -11.83
CA TYR A 497 -2.03 -8.19 -12.04
C TYR A 497 -2.47 -9.11 -10.88
N LEU A 498 -1.55 -9.84 -10.27
CA LEU A 498 -1.87 -10.71 -9.15
C LEU A 498 -2.28 -9.91 -7.91
N LEU A 499 -1.51 -8.87 -7.57
CA LEU A 499 -1.54 -8.23 -6.26
C LEU A 499 -2.25 -6.87 -6.26
N VAL A 500 -2.51 -6.31 -7.44
CA VAL A 500 -3.11 -4.98 -7.58
C VAL A 500 -4.40 -5.06 -8.39
N ALA A 501 -4.33 -5.37 -9.68
CA ALA A 501 -5.51 -5.35 -10.54
C ALA A 501 -6.48 -6.50 -10.23
N GLY A 502 -5.96 -7.69 -9.93
CA GLY A 502 -6.73 -8.89 -9.64
C GLY A 502 -7.06 -9.11 -8.17
N PHE A 503 -6.34 -8.45 -7.27
CA PHE A 503 -6.50 -8.68 -5.83
C PHE A 503 -7.80 -8.09 -5.30
N ASP A 504 -8.53 -8.90 -4.54
CA ASP A 504 -9.81 -8.53 -3.97
C ASP A 504 -9.81 -8.77 -2.46
N VAL A 505 -9.74 -7.67 -1.70
CA VAL A 505 -9.79 -7.70 -0.23
C VAL A 505 -11.12 -8.20 0.32
N TYR A 506 -12.19 -8.07 -0.46
CA TYR A 506 -13.53 -8.60 -0.15
C TYR A 506 -13.69 -10.05 -0.64
N GLY A 507 -12.66 -10.62 -1.26
CA GLY A 507 -12.62 -11.99 -1.79
C GLY A 507 -12.73 -13.04 -0.69
N ASN A 508 -13.02 -14.27 -1.11
CA ASN A 508 -13.07 -15.42 -0.21
C ASN A 508 -11.65 -15.89 0.19
N VAL A 509 -11.57 -16.79 1.18
CA VAL A 509 -10.31 -17.38 1.66
C VAL A 509 -9.54 -18.14 0.56
N GLY A 510 -10.24 -18.73 -0.42
CA GLY A 510 -9.62 -19.44 -1.55
C GLY A 510 -8.80 -18.49 -2.43
N HIS A 511 -9.38 -17.34 -2.79
CA HIS A 511 -8.69 -16.26 -3.52
C HIS A 511 -7.45 -15.76 -2.78
N GLN A 512 -7.60 -15.49 -1.48
CA GLN A 512 -6.48 -15.01 -0.65
C GLN A 512 -5.34 -16.04 -0.58
N LEU A 513 -5.69 -17.32 -0.43
CA LEU A 513 -4.73 -18.43 -0.42
C LEU A 513 -4.02 -18.60 -1.78
N GLU A 514 -4.77 -18.62 -2.88
CA GLU A 514 -4.21 -18.77 -4.22
C GLU A 514 -3.25 -17.62 -4.56
N THR A 515 -3.63 -16.39 -4.23
CA THR A 515 -2.77 -15.21 -4.42
C THR A 515 -1.46 -15.36 -3.64
N ARG A 516 -1.56 -15.71 -2.36
CA ARG A 516 -0.41 -15.92 -1.48
C ARG A 516 0.53 -17.02 -1.98
N LEU A 517 -0.02 -18.13 -2.43
CA LEU A 517 0.79 -19.26 -2.93
C LEU A 517 1.45 -18.90 -4.27
N TYR A 518 0.74 -18.22 -5.17
CA TYR A 518 1.32 -17.79 -6.45
C TYR A 518 2.42 -16.75 -6.25
N MET A 519 2.32 -15.89 -5.23
CA MET A 519 3.36 -14.91 -4.93
C MET A 519 4.70 -15.53 -4.51
N ASP A 520 4.71 -16.74 -3.91
CA ASP A 520 5.97 -17.46 -3.65
C ASP A 520 6.75 -17.69 -4.94
N PHE A 521 6.06 -18.04 -6.04
CA PHE A 521 6.69 -18.26 -7.33
C PHE A 521 7.27 -16.98 -7.93
N LEU A 522 6.57 -15.85 -7.79
CA LEU A 522 7.05 -14.58 -8.31
C LEU A 522 8.31 -14.11 -7.57
N ARG A 523 8.32 -14.22 -6.24
CA ARG A 523 9.54 -13.97 -5.44
C ARG A 523 10.68 -14.90 -5.87
N MET A 524 10.42 -16.21 -5.89
CA MET A 524 11.40 -17.25 -6.24
C MET A 524 12.02 -16.98 -7.61
N GLU A 525 11.22 -16.53 -8.57
CA GLU A 525 11.67 -16.18 -9.91
C GLU A 525 12.57 -14.93 -9.90
N GLY A 526 12.23 -13.88 -9.15
CA GLY A 526 13.07 -12.69 -9.01
C GLY A 526 14.42 -12.99 -8.34
N GLU A 527 14.40 -13.83 -7.31
CA GLU A 527 15.60 -14.35 -6.64
C GLU A 527 16.44 -15.24 -7.57
N GLN A 528 15.80 -16.12 -8.33
CA GLN A 528 16.46 -16.96 -9.32
C GLN A 528 17.17 -16.10 -10.37
N ASN A 529 16.49 -15.08 -10.92
CA ASN A 529 17.08 -14.18 -11.90
C ASN A 529 18.33 -13.49 -11.35
N PHE A 530 18.36 -13.07 -10.07
CA PHE A 530 19.56 -12.52 -9.44
C PHE A 530 20.71 -13.53 -9.40
N LEU A 531 20.42 -14.78 -9.05
CA LEU A 531 21.44 -15.84 -8.98
C LEU A 531 22.10 -16.13 -10.34
N LEU A 532 21.42 -15.85 -11.46
CA LEU A 532 22.00 -16.05 -12.81
C LEU A 532 23.18 -15.11 -13.10
N PHE A 533 23.30 -13.99 -12.39
CA PHE A 533 24.43 -13.07 -12.50
C PHE A 533 25.63 -13.48 -11.65
N LEU A 534 25.51 -14.53 -10.82
CA LEU A 534 26.62 -15.05 -10.03
C LEU A 534 27.33 -16.20 -10.76
N PRO A 535 28.57 -16.53 -10.39
CA PRO A 535 29.25 -17.69 -10.91
C PRO A 535 28.45 -18.97 -10.67
N GLU A 536 28.42 -19.88 -11.64
CA GLU A 536 27.61 -21.10 -11.60
C GLU A 536 27.83 -21.89 -10.30
N ALA A 537 29.09 -22.03 -9.89
CA ALA A 537 29.50 -22.76 -8.69
C ALA A 537 29.00 -22.15 -7.36
N GLU A 538 28.60 -20.88 -7.35
CA GLU A 538 28.10 -20.17 -6.17
C GLU A 538 26.57 -20.20 -6.04
N ARG A 539 25.85 -20.34 -7.16
CA ARG A 539 24.39 -20.17 -7.21
C ARG A 539 23.65 -21.12 -6.26
N LEU A 540 24.02 -22.41 -6.27
CA LEU A 540 23.39 -23.43 -5.42
C LEU A 540 23.71 -23.23 -3.94
N LYS A 541 24.95 -22.84 -3.60
CA LYS A 541 25.36 -22.55 -2.22
C LYS A 541 24.54 -21.40 -1.65
N LEU A 542 24.39 -20.33 -2.43
CA LEU A 542 23.64 -19.15 -2.00
C LEU A 542 22.14 -19.43 -1.89
N ARG A 543 21.56 -20.14 -2.87
CA ARG A 543 20.18 -20.63 -2.78
C ARG A 543 19.96 -21.45 -1.51
N ASP A 544 20.83 -22.41 -1.21
CA ASP A 544 20.68 -23.28 -0.04
C ASP A 544 20.78 -22.51 1.27
N TYR A 545 21.59 -21.45 1.31
CA TYR A 545 21.63 -20.51 2.43
C TYR A 545 20.32 -19.70 2.54
N TRP A 546 19.77 -19.20 1.43
CA TRP A 546 18.50 -18.44 1.41
C TRP A 546 17.30 -19.29 1.84
N TYR A 547 17.33 -20.58 1.48
CA TYR A 547 16.27 -21.57 1.70
C TYR A 547 16.66 -22.62 2.75
N ARG A 548 17.55 -22.28 3.70
CA ARG A 548 17.97 -23.22 4.75
C ARG A 548 16.75 -23.68 5.56
N GLY A 549 16.64 -24.99 5.81
CA GLY A 549 15.49 -25.58 6.49
C GLY A 549 14.18 -25.62 5.67
N ALA A 550 14.16 -25.11 4.43
CA ALA A 550 13.01 -25.28 3.53
C ALA A 550 12.98 -26.71 2.98
N ALA A 551 11.78 -27.18 2.65
CA ALA A 551 11.61 -28.48 2.00
C ALA A 551 12.15 -28.44 0.56
N GLU A 552 12.69 -29.56 0.08
CA GLU A 552 13.31 -29.67 -1.26
C GLU A 552 12.37 -29.24 -2.40
N HIS A 553 11.06 -29.47 -2.26
CA HIS A 553 10.09 -29.03 -3.28
C HIS A 553 10.07 -27.51 -3.47
N ALA A 554 10.31 -26.72 -2.42
CA ALA A 554 10.36 -25.27 -2.53
C ALA A 554 11.62 -24.81 -3.27
N LYS A 555 12.75 -25.50 -3.02
CA LYS A 555 14.02 -25.23 -3.72
C LYS A 555 13.95 -25.53 -5.21
N LYS A 556 13.08 -26.44 -5.67
CA LYS A 556 12.94 -26.76 -7.11
C LYS A 556 12.54 -25.56 -7.97
N TYR A 557 11.85 -24.58 -7.39
CA TYR A 557 11.44 -23.36 -8.06
C TYR A 557 12.55 -22.29 -8.12
N VAL A 558 13.63 -22.49 -7.37
CA VAL A 558 14.83 -21.64 -7.38
C VAL A 558 16.01 -22.52 -7.78
N LEU A 559 16.35 -22.57 -9.06
CA LEU A 559 17.49 -23.37 -9.55
C LEU A 559 17.43 -24.87 -9.17
N GLY A 560 16.31 -25.55 -9.39
CA GLY A 560 16.29 -27.02 -9.44
C GLY A 560 16.81 -27.54 -10.79
N ASP A 561 17.13 -28.84 -10.90
CA ASP A 561 17.68 -29.46 -12.13
C ASP A 561 16.88 -29.13 -13.42
N SER A 562 15.56 -28.96 -13.31
CA SER A 562 14.69 -28.66 -14.46
C SER A 562 14.65 -27.19 -14.89
N VAL A 563 15.28 -26.30 -14.11
CA VAL A 563 15.29 -24.84 -14.29
C VAL A 563 16.68 -24.25 -14.03
N ALA A 564 17.72 -25.10 -14.02
CA ALA A 564 19.11 -24.68 -13.95
C ALA A 564 19.55 -24.10 -15.30
N PHE A 565 20.55 -23.22 -15.26
CA PHE A 565 21.15 -22.61 -16.43
C PHE A 565 22.64 -22.90 -16.40
N ASP A 566 23.06 -23.89 -17.20
CA ASP A 566 24.41 -24.46 -17.22
C ASP A 566 25.36 -23.61 -18.06
N ARG A 567 25.47 -22.32 -17.70
CA ARG A 567 26.42 -21.36 -18.25
C ARG A 567 26.88 -20.43 -17.12
N ASP A 568 28.17 -20.15 -17.09
CA ASP A 568 28.76 -19.18 -16.17
C ASP A 568 28.39 -17.73 -16.55
N THR A 569 28.50 -16.81 -15.60
CA THR A 569 28.32 -15.38 -15.88
C THR A 569 29.54 -14.80 -16.58
N ASP A 570 29.34 -13.79 -17.43
CA ASP A 570 30.43 -13.05 -18.09
C ASP A 570 30.97 -11.89 -17.23
N ILE A 571 30.39 -11.65 -16.06
CA ILE A 571 30.88 -10.66 -15.08
C ILE A 571 32.26 -11.08 -14.57
N GLN A 572 33.21 -10.14 -14.65
CA GLN A 572 34.54 -10.32 -14.07
C GLN A 572 34.51 -9.98 -12.58
N TYR A 573 34.74 -10.99 -11.74
CA TYR A 573 34.82 -10.85 -10.29
C TYR A 573 36.28 -10.83 -9.81
N HIS A 574 36.52 -10.08 -8.74
CA HIS A 574 37.82 -9.87 -8.13
C HIS A 574 37.87 -10.25 -6.64
N SER A 575 36.75 -10.71 -6.08
CA SER A 575 36.59 -11.12 -4.68
C SER A 575 35.99 -12.52 -4.58
N ASP A 576 36.38 -13.25 -3.53
CA ASP A 576 35.73 -14.54 -3.20
C ASP A 576 34.27 -14.36 -2.73
N ASN A 577 33.89 -13.13 -2.31
CA ASN A 577 32.52 -12.79 -1.94
C ASN A 577 31.76 -12.17 -3.12
N HIS A 578 31.52 -13.01 -4.14
CA HIS A 578 30.85 -12.65 -5.39
C HIS A 578 29.50 -11.95 -5.20
N LYS A 579 28.71 -12.34 -4.18
CA LYS A 579 27.43 -11.68 -3.89
C LYS A 579 27.63 -10.22 -3.51
N VAL A 580 28.53 -9.93 -2.55
CA VAL A 580 28.77 -8.56 -2.11
C VAL A 580 29.36 -7.73 -3.24
N GLU A 581 30.31 -8.29 -4.00
CA GLU A 581 30.89 -7.62 -5.16
C GLU A 581 29.85 -7.29 -6.23
N LEU A 582 28.93 -8.21 -6.56
CA LEU A 582 27.82 -7.94 -7.47
C LEU A 582 26.92 -6.81 -6.94
N MET A 583 26.59 -6.83 -5.65
CA MET A 583 25.77 -5.81 -5.02
C MET A 583 26.45 -4.43 -5.03
N ASP A 584 27.77 -4.39 -4.89
CA ASP A 584 28.56 -3.17 -5.04
C ASP A 584 28.56 -2.66 -6.49
N MET A 585 28.79 -3.54 -7.46
CA MET A 585 28.72 -3.20 -8.88
C MET A 585 27.35 -2.62 -9.25
N LEU A 586 26.26 -3.23 -8.77
CA LEU A 586 24.90 -2.71 -8.94
C LEU A 586 24.76 -1.33 -8.30
N LYS A 587 25.21 -1.15 -7.06
CA LYS A 587 25.14 0.15 -6.36
C LYS A 587 25.95 1.26 -7.02
N GLN A 588 27.02 0.91 -7.72
CA GLN A 588 27.85 1.86 -8.47
C GLN A 588 27.25 2.20 -9.84
N ARG A 589 26.67 1.23 -10.55
CA ARG A 589 26.17 1.40 -11.92
C ARG A 589 24.80 2.07 -11.98
N GLN A 590 23.91 1.75 -11.05
CA GLN A 590 22.51 2.14 -11.09
C GLN A 590 22.29 3.63 -10.82
N TYR A 591 21.55 4.33 -11.69
CA TYR A 591 21.19 5.72 -11.44
C TYR A 591 20.36 5.86 -10.15
N GLY A 592 20.71 6.84 -9.32
CA GLY A 592 20.04 7.09 -8.04
C GLY A 592 20.29 6.07 -6.92
N ALA A 593 21.08 5.01 -7.15
CA ALA A 593 21.24 3.91 -6.18
C ALA A 593 21.86 4.31 -4.83
N GLN A 594 22.61 5.41 -4.78
CA GLN A 594 23.17 5.95 -3.53
C GLN A 594 22.10 6.50 -2.59
N ALA A 595 20.93 6.86 -3.13
CA ALA A 595 19.76 7.29 -2.36
C ALA A 595 20.09 8.38 -1.31
N ALA A 596 20.81 9.43 -1.72
CA ALA A 596 21.43 10.43 -0.84
C ALA A 596 20.48 11.01 0.23
N ARG A 597 19.17 11.11 -0.08
CA ARG A 597 18.15 11.60 0.86
C ARG A 597 18.02 10.77 2.15
N TYR A 598 18.38 9.48 2.12
CA TYR A 598 18.31 8.58 3.26
C TYR A 598 19.64 8.44 4.01
N HIS A 599 20.70 9.12 3.55
CA HIS A 599 22.03 9.00 4.13
C HIS A 599 22.07 9.51 5.57
N VAL A 600 22.83 8.80 6.42
CA VAL A 600 23.02 9.14 7.84
C VAL A 600 24.49 9.50 8.06
N ASP A 601 24.77 10.76 8.33
CA ASP A 601 26.14 11.28 8.57
C ASP A 601 26.55 11.23 10.06
N ASN A 602 25.70 10.69 10.93
CA ASN A 602 26.01 10.57 12.35
C ASN A 602 26.69 9.23 12.68
N ALA A 603 27.94 9.27 13.14
CA ALA A 603 28.75 8.08 13.45
C ALA A 603 28.13 7.14 14.50
N LEU A 604 27.39 7.67 15.49
CA LEU A 604 26.72 6.85 16.52
C LEU A 604 25.55 6.08 15.92
N LEU A 605 24.78 6.70 15.03
CA LEU A 605 23.69 6.04 14.32
C LEU A 605 24.21 5.04 13.27
N GLN A 606 25.33 5.34 12.61
CA GLN A 606 26.03 4.36 11.77
C GLN A 606 26.53 3.15 12.59
N ARG A 607 27.00 3.38 13.83
CA ARG A 607 27.37 2.31 14.75
C ARG A 607 26.17 1.44 15.10
N LEU A 608 24.99 2.04 15.34
CA LEU A 608 23.74 1.30 15.56
C LEU A 608 23.36 0.46 14.33
N ALA A 609 23.40 1.03 13.13
CA ALA A 609 23.04 0.33 11.88
C ALA A 609 23.92 -0.89 11.55
N ARG A 610 25.16 -0.93 12.09
CA ARG A 610 26.10 -2.05 11.92
C ARG A 610 25.86 -3.20 12.90
N GLN A 611 25.03 -3.01 13.93
CA GLN A 611 24.74 -4.07 14.90
C GLN A 611 23.89 -5.18 14.28
N THR A 612 24.09 -6.40 14.76
CA THR A 612 23.29 -7.58 14.42
C THR A 612 23.21 -8.45 15.67
N GLY A 613 22.04 -8.99 16.00
CA GLY A 613 21.89 -9.90 17.15
C GLY A 613 20.50 -9.89 17.80
N ALA A 614 20.26 -10.89 18.64
CA ALA A 614 18.99 -11.12 19.31
C ALA A 614 18.53 -9.97 20.23
N ASN A 615 19.46 -9.12 20.68
CA ASN A 615 19.13 -7.90 21.42
C ASN A 615 18.24 -6.95 20.60
N LEU A 616 18.32 -6.99 19.27
CA LEU A 616 17.53 -6.13 18.40
C LEU A 616 16.08 -6.65 18.21
N SER A 617 15.80 -7.91 18.55
CA SER A 617 14.43 -8.46 18.49
C SER A 617 13.45 -7.81 19.48
N PHE A 618 13.94 -7.04 20.45
CA PHE A 618 13.10 -6.28 21.37
C PHE A 618 12.61 -4.96 20.76
N LEU A 619 13.30 -4.43 19.75
CA LEU A 619 12.89 -3.21 19.05
C LEU A 619 11.58 -3.43 18.31
N PRO A 620 10.79 -2.36 18.09
CA PRO A 620 9.61 -2.46 17.25
C PRO A 620 10.01 -2.42 15.76
N GLU A 621 9.07 -2.82 14.90
CA GLU A 621 9.26 -2.86 13.44
C GLU A 621 9.71 -1.49 12.87
N VAL A 622 9.02 -0.41 13.25
CA VAL A 622 9.35 0.96 12.84
C VAL A 622 9.30 1.91 14.03
N ALA A 623 10.38 2.67 14.23
CA ALA A 623 10.38 3.82 15.15
C ALA A 623 10.88 5.09 14.47
N PHE A 624 10.31 6.24 14.84
CA PHE A 624 10.85 7.55 14.44
C PHE A 624 11.64 8.16 15.60
N LEU A 625 12.83 8.64 15.29
CA LEU A 625 13.77 9.25 16.23
C LEU A 625 13.92 10.74 15.91
N ASP A 626 13.52 11.61 16.83
CA ASP A 626 13.71 13.06 16.79
C ASP A 626 14.89 13.47 17.68
N VAL A 627 16.04 13.78 17.06
CA VAL A 627 17.26 14.21 17.76
C VAL A 627 17.28 15.74 17.85
N LEU A 628 17.21 16.27 19.06
CA LEU A 628 17.18 17.71 19.32
C LEU A 628 18.60 18.28 19.41
N HIS A 629 18.91 19.27 18.56
CA HIS A 629 20.20 19.96 18.56
C HIS A 629 20.19 21.19 19.47
N LYS A 630 21.39 21.61 19.90
CA LYS A 630 21.55 22.78 20.81
C LYS A 630 21.09 24.10 20.20
N ASP A 631 21.05 24.20 18.87
CA ASP A 631 20.63 25.39 18.13
C ASP A 631 19.10 25.47 17.92
N GLY A 632 18.34 24.54 18.50
CA GLY A 632 16.88 24.49 18.40
C GLY A 632 16.36 23.77 17.15
N ARG A 633 17.24 23.30 16.26
CA ARG A 633 16.85 22.41 15.15
C ARG A 633 16.71 20.98 15.65
N SER A 634 16.08 20.13 14.85
CA SER A 634 16.10 18.68 15.09
C SER A 634 16.28 17.90 13.80
N SER A 635 16.92 16.73 13.93
CA SER A 635 17.11 15.77 12.83
C SER A 635 16.21 14.57 13.08
N ILE A 636 15.47 14.16 12.03
CA ILE A 636 14.57 13.02 12.09
C ILE A 636 15.22 11.82 11.40
N TYR A 637 15.12 10.66 12.06
CA TYR A 637 15.56 9.38 11.53
C TYR A 637 14.46 8.34 11.67
N SER A 638 14.43 7.36 10.76
CA SER A 638 13.65 6.14 10.94
C SER A 638 14.59 5.00 11.34
N LEU A 639 14.19 4.25 12.36
CA LEU A 639 14.76 2.98 12.76
C LEU A 639 13.84 1.89 12.22
N VAL A 640 14.32 1.12 11.23
CA VAL A 640 13.57 0.04 10.60
C VAL A 640 14.19 -1.28 11.00
N HIS A 641 13.51 -2.03 11.86
CA HIS A 641 13.95 -3.35 12.28
C HIS A 641 13.74 -4.35 11.13
N THR A 642 14.69 -5.25 10.98
CA THR A 642 14.67 -6.33 10.01
C THR A 642 14.77 -7.65 10.77
N ASN A 643 13.72 -8.44 10.67
CA ASN A 643 13.66 -9.76 11.26
C ASN A 643 14.47 -10.77 10.42
N GLY A 644 15.40 -11.50 11.06
CA GLY A 644 16.10 -12.62 10.43
C GLY A 644 15.24 -13.90 10.31
N PHE A 645 15.24 -14.53 9.14
CA PHE A 645 14.55 -15.81 8.94
C PHE A 645 15.43 -16.84 8.25
N THR A 646 15.22 -18.11 8.61
CA THR A 646 15.79 -19.24 7.85
C THR A 646 15.34 -19.18 6.39
N ASN A 647 14.04 -19.01 6.14
CA ASN A 647 13.42 -18.82 4.81
C ASN A 647 11.95 -18.36 4.93
N ASN A 648 11.38 -17.86 3.82
CA ASN A 648 9.97 -17.45 3.71
C ASN A 648 9.14 -18.40 2.83
N ALA A 649 9.58 -19.65 2.67
CA ALA A 649 9.02 -20.59 1.70
C ALA A 649 7.79 -21.38 2.19
N GLN A 650 7.21 -21.01 3.34
CA GLN A 650 6.05 -21.70 3.90
C GLN A 650 5.01 -20.69 4.40
N LEU A 651 3.74 -21.02 4.18
CA LEU A 651 2.60 -20.18 4.52
C LEU A 651 2.39 -19.95 6.02
N PHE A 652 2.67 -20.95 6.85
CA PHE A 652 2.38 -20.93 8.29
C PHE A 652 3.65 -21.03 9.13
N LYS A 653 3.52 -20.77 10.43
CA LYS A 653 4.58 -20.99 11.43
C LYS A 653 5.86 -20.19 11.14
N GLU A 654 5.71 -18.95 10.71
CA GLU A 654 6.83 -18.01 10.50
C GLU A 654 7.71 -17.88 11.74
N GLU A 655 7.10 -17.85 12.93
CA GLU A 655 7.83 -17.82 14.20
C GLU A 655 8.81 -18.99 14.39
N GLN A 656 8.50 -20.18 13.87
CA GLN A 656 9.41 -21.34 13.96
C GLN A 656 10.66 -21.19 13.09
N ARG A 657 10.67 -20.20 12.19
CA ARG A 657 11.75 -19.91 11.26
C ARG A 657 12.54 -18.66 11.66
N ARG A 658 12.14 -18.01 12.75
CA ARG A 658 12.77 -16.80 13.30
C ARG A 658 14.22 -17.09 13.71
N LEU A 659 15.11 -16.17 13.38
CA LEU A 659 16.51 -16.18 13.79
C LEU A 659 16.86 -14.83 14.43
N PRO A 660 16.56 -14.65 15.72
CA PRO A 660 16.89 -13.43 16.46
C PRO A 660 18.34 -12.99 16.30
N ASP A 661 19.29 -13.93 16.27
CA ASP A 661 20.73 -13.62 16.12
C ASP A 661 21.09 -12.97 14.76
N GLU A 662 20.21 -13.04 13.77
CA GLU A 662 20.38 -12.41 12.46
C GLU A 662 19.61 -11.08 12.33
N ASP A 663 18.96 -10.64 13.40
CA ASP A 663 18.22 -9.39 13.39
C ASP A 663 19.11 -8.18 13.27
N TYR A 664 18.56 -7.15 12.64
CA TYR A 664 19.23 -5.87 12.60
C TYR A 664 18.31 -4.68 12.43
N VAL A 665 18.87 -3.48 12.56
CA VAL A 665 18.17 -2.23 12.29
C VAL A 665 18.83 -1.47 11.14
N SER A 666 18.03 -0.99 10.22
CA SER A 666 18.43 0.04 9.24
C SER A 666 18.11 1.40 9.82
N VAL A 667 19.10 2.29 9.86
CA VAL A 667 18.91 3.68 10.28
C VAL A 667 18.99 4.58 9.06
N VAL A 668 17.94 5.36 8.82
CA VAL A 668 17.83 6.25 7.65
C VAL A 668 17.45 7.65 8.06
N SER A 669 17.90 8.66 7.30
CA SER A 669 17.42 10.03 7.46
C SER A 669 15.98 10.17 6.91
N GLY A 670 15.15 10.94 7.61
CA GLY A 670 13.75 11.16 7.25
C GLY A 670 12.83 9.99 7.62
N PHE A 671 11.74 9.84 6.85
CA PHE A 671 10.65 8.92 7.15
C PHE A 671 10.64 7.70 6.21
N ILE A 672 10.60 6.50 6.80
CA ILE A 672 10.25 5.22 6.15
C ILE A 672 9.28 4.49 7.06
N GLY A 673 8.15 4.04 6.51
CA GLY A 673 7.08 3.35 7.24
C GLY A 673 5.84 4.23 7.46
N ALA A 674 4.67 3.64 7.23
CA ALA A 674 3.39 4.33 7.44
C ALA A 674 2.80 4.11 8.84
N TYR A 675 3.35 3.16 9.60
CA TYR A 675 2.86 2.70 10.90
C TYR A 675 3.96 2.80 11.96
N PRO A 676 4.31 4.00 12.43
CA PRO A 676 5.28 4.11 13.51
C PRO A 676 4.74 3.41 14.76
N ASN A 677 5.50 2.44 15.27
CA ASN A 677 5.18 1.76 16.51
C ASN A 677 5.56 2.60 17.73
N VAL A 678 6.66 3.36 17.64
CA VAL A 678 7.19 4.21 18.71
C VAL A 678 7.77 5.50 18.14
N PHE A 679 7.62 6.58 18.90
CA PHE A 679 8.42 7.79 18.74
C PHE A 679 9.47 7.87 19.85
N PHE A 680 10.72 8.11 19.48
CA PHE A 680 11.79 8.50 20.38
C PHE A 680 12.10 9.99 20.19
N GLN A 681 12.33 10.70 21.29
CA GLN A 681 12.80 12.08 21.25
C GLN A 681 13.87 12.27 22.32
N LEU A 682 15.05 12.74 21.91
CA LEU A 682 16.16 12.97 22.85
C LEU A 682 17.09 14.10 22.39
N PRO A 683 17.77 14.79 23.32
CA PRO A 683 18.84 15.72 22.96
C PRO A 683 20.03 14.96 22.35
N GLU A 684 20.75 15.60 21.43
CA GLU A 684 21.92 15.02 20.78
C GLU A 684 23.00 14.55 21.78
N SER A 685 23.08 15.16 22.97
CA SER A 685 23.99 14.74 24.05
C SER A 685 23.73 13.32 24.55
N ASP A 686 22.51 12.82 24.43
CA ASP A 686 22.08 11.53 24.96
C ASP A 686 22.17 10.42 23.90
N LEU A 687 22.50 10.77 22.65
CA LEU A 687 22.50 9.84 21.53
C LEU A 687 23.46 8.67 21.73
N ALA A 688 24.62 8.89 22.35
CA ALA A 688 25.57 7.82 22.67
C ALA A 688 24.95 6.82 23.65
N SER A 689 24.35 7.31 24.74
CA SER A 689 23.67 6.48 25.73
C SER A 689 22.42 5.77 25.19
N PHE A 690 21.70 6.39 24.23
CA PHE A 690 20.59 5.76 23.54
C PHE A 690 21.06 4.55 22.72
N VAL A 691 22.11 4.72 21.91
CA VAL A 691 22.68 3.63 21.10
C VAL A 691 23.24 2.52 21.98
N ASP A 692 23.93 2.86 23.08
CA ASP A 692 24.45 1.86 24.03
C ASP A 692 23.31 1.10 24.74
N ALA A 693 22.21 1.78 25.07
CA ALA A 693 21.04 1.14 25.67
C ALA A 693 20.34 0.16 24.72
N ILE A 694 20.24 0.48 23.41
CA ILE A 694 19.74 -0.46 22.40
C ILE A 694 20.67 -1.67 22.25
N ALA A 695 21.99 -1.44 22.25
CA ALA A 695 22.98 -2.50 22.14
C ALA A 695 22.90 -3.49 23.32
N ALA A 696 22.47 -3.01 24.50
CA ALA A 696 22.40 -3.77 25.73
C ALA A 696 21.02 -4.39 26.02
N LEU A 697 20.06 -4.33 25.08
CA LEU A 697 18.73 -4.92 25.26
C LEU A 697 18.82 -6.44 25.45
N ASP A 698 18.24 -6.94 26.53
CA ASP A 698 18.25 -8.37 26.88
C ASP A 698 16.88 -8.89 27.31
N SER A 699 15.89 -8.02 27.43
CA SER A 699 14.58 -8.31 28.00
C SER A 699 13.56 -7.23 27.66
N ASP A 700 12.27 -7.58 27.72
CA ASP A 700 11.18 -6.59 27.65
C ASP A 700 11.28 -5.53 28.75
N LYS A 701 11.87 -5.87 29.90
CA LYS A 701 12.13 -4.93 30.98
C LYS A 701 13.19 -3.89 30.60
N ALA A 702 14.28 -4.31 29.96
CA ALA A 702 15.30 -3.40 29.45
C ALA A 702 14.72 -2.49 28.35
N TYR A 703 13.88 -3.06 27.49
CA TYR A 703 13.17 -2.30 26.46
C TYR A 703 12.21 -1.27 27.05
N ALA A 704 11.37 -1.66 28.01
CA ALA A 704 10.48 -0.74 28.72
C ALA A 704 11.27 0.39 29.41
N ALA A 705 12.47 0.12 29.95
CA ALA A 705 13.34 1.15 30.51
C ALA A 705 13.90 2.11 29.45
N LEU A 706 14.26 1.61 28.25
CA LEU A 706 14.64 2.45 27.10
C LEU A 706 13.49 3.38 26.71
N VAL A 707 12.27 2.84 26.57
CA VAL A 707 11.06 3.61 26.22
C VAL A 707 10.71 4.61 27.31
N SER A 708 10.79 4.27 28.60
CA SER A 708 10.53 5.24 29.68
C SER A 708 11.56 6.38 29.69
N ARG A 709 12.79 6.16 29.23
CA ARG A 709 13.81 7.21 29.18
C ARG A 709 13.72 8.11 27.96
N TYR A 710 13.46 7.54 26.78
CA TYR A 710 13.57 8.26 25.51
C TYR A 710 12.32 8.20 24.63
N GLY A 711 11.42 7.25 24.90
CA GLY A 711 10.22 7.02 24.12
C GLY A 711 9.07 7.91 24.56
N VAL A 712 8.15 8.18 23.63
CA VAL A 712 6.93 8.94 23.91
C VAL A 712 5.77 7.96 24.06
N ARG A 713 5.37 7.70 25.30
CA ARG A 713 4.31 6.71 25.59
C ARG A 713 2.93 7.22 25.16
N ARG A 714 1.98 6.30 24.98
CA ARG A 714 0.57 6.62 24.67
C ARG A 714 -0.09 7.55 25.69
N SER A 715 0.35 7.50 26.95
CA SER A 715 -0.13 8.36 28.03
C SER A 715 0.61 9.71 28.13
N ALA A 716 1.65 9.94 27.32
CA ALA A 716 2.46 11.15 27.41
C ALA A 716 1.61 12.39 27.07
N PRO A 717 1.61 13.44 27.92
CA PRO A 717 0.77 14.62 27.70
C PRO A 717 1.18 15.41 26.44
N TRP A 718 2.42 15.27 25.98
CA TRP A 718 2.91 15.90 24.75
C TRP A 718 2.85 15.00 23.50
N PHE A 719 2.26 13.79 23.59
CA PHE A 719 2.18 12.84 22.48
C PHE A 719 1.65 13.49 21.19
N TRP A 720 0.52 14.19 21.29
CA TRP A 720 -0.11 14.85 20.14
C TRP A 720 0.76 15.96 19.55
N SER A 721 1.46 16.73 20.40
CA SER A 721 2.37 17.78 19.93
C SER A 721 3.52 17.20 19.11
N LEU A 722 4.11 16.08 19.55
CA LEU A 722 5.15 15.41 18.78
C LEU A 722 4.60 14.78 17.50
N SER A 723 3.46 14.09 17.57
CA SER A 723 2.81 13.50 16.39
C SER A 723 2.52 14.55 15.32
N ASP A 724 1.98 15.70 15.71
CA ASP A 724 1.70 16.82 14.81
C ASP A 724 2.99 17.41 14.22
N LYS A 725 4.05 17.54 15.03
CA LYS A 725 5.38 17.96 14.57
C LYS A 725 5.94 17.01 13.52
N LEU A 726 5.92 15.70 13.78
CA LEU A 726 6.44 14.68 12.85
C LEU A 726 5.64 14.65 11.55
N ARG A 727 4.31 14.78 11.61
CA ARG A 727 3.46 14.94 10.42
C ARG A 727 3.87 16.16 9.60
N ALA A 728 4.03 17.31 10.25
CA ALA A 728 4.41 18.55 9.56
C ALA A 728 5.81 18.44 8.92
N ARG A 729 6.75 17.79 9.62
CA ARG A 729 8.09 17.49 9.07
C ARG A 729 8.02 16.54 7.89
N TYR A 730 7.18 15.51 7.93
CA TYR A 730 7.01 14.60 6.80
C TYR A 730 6.49 15.32 5.56
N ALA A 731 5.49 16.19 5.72
CA ALA A 731 4.97 17.03 4.63
C ALA A 731 6.00 18.03 4.10
N GLN A 732 6.95 18.48 4.92
CA GLN A 732 8.01 19.40 4.50
C GLN A 732 9.15 18.69 3.78
N GLU A 733 9.59 17.53 4.29
CA GLU A 733 10.77 16.81 3.79
C GLU A 733 10.45 15.91 2.59
N GLN A 734 9.22 15.38 2.52
CA GLN A 734 8.76 14.46 1.47
C GLN A 734 7.34 14.85 1.00
N PRO A 735 7.16 16.05 0.41
CA PRO A 735 5.84 16.65 0.16
C PRO A 735 4.95 15.84 -0.80
N LEU A 736 5.53 15.05 -1.71
CA LEU A 736 4.77 14.24 -2.65
C LEU A 736 4.25 12.96 -1.98
N GLU A 737 5.09 12.30 -1.17
CA GLU A 737 4.79 11.03 -0.49
C GLU A 737 4.03 11.21 0.82
N ALA A 738 4.02 12.43 1.37
CA ALA A 738 3.43 12.73 2.66
C ALA A 738 1.93 12.41 2.73
N GLY A 739 1.56 11.76 3.82
CA GLY A 739 0.18 11.48 4.20
C GLY A 739 0.12 11.22 5.70
N LEU A 740 -1.08 11.06 6.25
CA LEU A 740 -1.24 10.77 7.68
C LEU A 740 -0.62 9.41 8.04
N PHE A 741 0.21 9.37 9.07
CA PHE A 741 0.67 8.14 9.69
C PHE A 741 -0.48 7.43 10.40
N ASP A 742 -0.43 6.10 10.43
CA ASP A 742 -1.41 5.29 11.14
C ASP A 742 -0.86 4.86 12.51
N LEU A 743 -1.65 5.14 13.56
CA LEU A 743 -1.26 4.91 14.96
C LEU A 743 -1.96 3.69 15.59
N ASN A 744 -2.63 2.84 14.79
CA ASN A 744 -3.24 1.61 15.30
C ASN A 744 -2.20 0.61 15.82
N ARG A 745 -0.94 0.70 15.35
CA ARG A 745 0.19 -0.17 15.72
C ARG A 745 1.14 0.44 16.73
N TYR A 746 0.79 1.63 17.27
CA TYR A 746 1.60 2.24 18.32
C TYR A 746 1.63 1.33 19.55
N GLU A 747 2.79 0.98 20.08
CA GLU A 747 2.85 -0.01 21.15
C GLU A 747 2.51 0.58 22.54
N ASN A 748 2.42 -0.30 23.53
CA ASN A 748 2.17 0.03 24.94
C ASN A 748 3.16 -0.71 25.86
N ARG A 749 4.34 -1.08 25.33
CA ARG A 749 5.36 -1.84 26.07
C ARG A 749 6.25 -0.94 26.91
#